data_AF-A0A8J7ZB30-F1
#
_entry.id   AF-A0A8J7ZB30-F1
#
_cell.length_a   1.000
_cell.length_b   1.000
_cell.length_c   1.000
_cell.angle_alpha   90.00
_cell.angle_beta   90.00
_cell.angle_gamma   90.00
#
_symmetry.space_group_name_H-M   'P 1'
#
loop_
_entity.id
_entity.type
_entity.pdbx_description
1 polymer ?
#
loop_
_entity_poly.entity_id
_entity_poly.type
_entity_poly.pdbx_seq_one_letter_code
_entity_poly.pdbx_strand_id
1 'polypeptide(L)'
;MRVLKTKLFLLILLSNLCFFPIMINGIEYTDDYYFNKTNSVSIVENWNYISSNSDVSPVLADPLTVSPILYSTFIGGSNSDSVRDVVLDSSSGALYLIGNTRSADFPTTSGAYDESHNGDNDCFVVKLSADGSLIYSTFVGGSGSEYPYSFAIDNEENAYVTGWTGSSNFPTTSGAYDESFNGGLSDCFVFKLSADGSSLINSTFIGGDDIDYGLSIALDNQGNPVVTGDALSSNFPTTSGVYNESPNGNGDCFVIKLSTDCSTLLNSTFIGGSERDYGISITFDYQGNIYVTGSTHSSNFPITSSTFDGSFNGARDCFVIKLTADCSSLLYSTFVGGSAQEDGMSLAIDCAGDIYVAGYTLSSNFPTTTGAYDESHNGDADGFVFKLTSDGANLSYSTYTGGSGYDFCNSFVLDHEGNVYVSGGTYSSNFPTSPYAYNTSINGGSSDCTFFILSTNGSSLLYSTFIGGTGDDGCNSIILDSSSEVVYLIGYSGSSNFPTTSGALNETYNGGNNDGILMKFVLSDFDHDGLANNWEAYYGTNLYDQDSDSDGILDGEEIHIYRTDPTNDDTDGDGLSDSYEINTSTTDPTDADTDGDGLTDEEEIVTEGTDPLEDDCDADGLTDGEEVLTYLTDPWQADSDGDGLDDQEEVTLGFDGYLTDPWQADSDGDGLSDLDEITFNTDPNNTDTDDDNLSDYNETTYGTDPLDADTDGDGIEDGEEVVLGSDGFITNPTETDTDDDGIDDATEITNGTDPTNPNDPPTETSPLFGSLIGMITFVSLSFAVIILVKRKRKN
;
A
#
# COMPACT_ATOMS: atom_id res chain seq x y z
N MET A 1 10.90 28.58 -55.38
CA MET A 1 10.52 29.08 -56.73
C MET A 1 9.08 29.59 -56.66
N ARG A 2 8.70 30.71 -57.29
CA ARG A 2 7.36 31.34 -57.12
C ARG A 2 6.32 30.84 -58.13
N VAL A 3 5.14 30.43 -57.65
CA VAL A 3 3.76 30.62 -58.21
C VAL A 3 2.76 29.84 -57.32
N LEU A 4 1.44 30.07 -57.32
CA LEU A 4 0.66 31.22 -56.83
C LEU A 4 -0.82 31.02 -57.24
N LYS A 5 -1.71 30.73 -56.27
CA LYS A 5 -3.20 30.69 -56.28
C LYS A 5 -3.69 29.76 -55.14
N THR A 6 -4.95 29.77 -54.67
CA THR A 6 -5.74 30.79 -53.93
C THR A 6 -7.19 30.30 -53.76
N LYS A 7 -7.66 30.15 -52.51
CA LYS A 7 -9.07 30.03 -52.02
C LYS A 7 -10.03 28.98 -52.66
N LEU A 8 -10.65 28.16 -51.80
CA LEU A 8 -12.09 28.32 -51.46
C LEU A 8 -12.38 27.78 -50.04
N PHE A 9 -13.53 28.13 -49.48
CA PHE A 9 -14.04 27.81 -48.14
C PHE A 9 -15.33 26.98 -48.30
N LEU A 10 -15.56 25.93 -47.50
CA LEU A 10 -16.90 25.59 -47.01
C LEU A 10 -16.82 24.67 -45.77
N LEU A 11 -17.82 24.83 -44.90
CA LEU A 11 -18.05 24.09 -43.66
C LEU A 11 -18.76 22.74 -43.93
N ILE A 12 -18.64 21.79 -42.99
CA ILE A 12 -19.77 21.08 -42.35
C ILE A 12 -19.25 20.28 -41.12
N LEU A 13 -20.09 20.17 -40.10
CA LEU A 13 -19.83 19.44 -38.84
C LEU A 13 -20.11 17.94 -38.97
N LEU A 14 -19.93 17.23 -37.83
CA LEU A 14 -20.28 15.83 -37.53
C LEU A 14 -19.20 14.81 -37.97
N SER A 15 -18.79 13.87 -37.11
CA SER A 15 -19.28 13.56 -35.75
C SER A 15 -18.20 12.87 -34.90
N ASN A 16 -18.18 13.17 -33.58
CA ASN A 16 -17.70 12.21 -32.60
C ASN A 16 -18.55 10.94 -32.72
N LEU A 17 -17.91 9.78 -32.81
CA LEU A 17 -18.54 8.47 -32.80
C LEU A 17 -17.59 7.53 -32.05
N CYS A 18 -18.13 6.84 -31.05
CA CYS A 18 -17.38 5.93 -30.21
C CYS A 18 -16.76 4.80 -31.05
N PHE A 19 -15.49 4.48 -30.84
CA PHE A 19 -14.81 3.41 -31.54
C PHE A 19 -15.13 2.05 -30.90
N PHE A 20 -15.95 1.24 -31.56
CA PHE A 20 -15.94 -0.20 -31.35
C PHE A 20 -14.74 -0.81 -32.11
N PRO A 21 -13.85 -1.57 -31.44
CA PRO A 21 -12.78 -2.28 -32.13
C PRO A 21 -13.34 -3.47 -32.93
N ILE A 22 -13.28 -3.38 -34.25
CA ILE A 22 -13.54 -4.52 -35.15
C ILE A 22 -12.21 -5.16 -35.50
N MET A 23 -11.93 -6.34 -34.94
CA MET A 23 -10.76 -7.13 -35.31
C MET A 23 -10.73 -7.44 -36.81
N ILE A 24 -9.63 -7.11 -37.47
CA ILE A 24 -9.30 -7.58 -38.83
C ILE A 24 -7.87 -8.11 -38.82
N ASN A 25 -7.73 -9.41 -39.10
CA ASN A 25 -6.45 -10.10 -39.12
C ASN A 25 -5.53 -9.62 -40.26
N GLY A 26 -4.31 -9.25 -39.88
CA GLY A 26 -3.06 -9.60 -40.58
C GLY A 26 -2.74 -8.93 -41.93
N ILE A 27 -1.52 -8.40 -42.03
CA ILE A 27 -0.59 -8.57 -43.16
C ILE A 27 0.82 -8.22 -42.65
N GLU A 28 1.77 -9.13 -42.84
CA GLU A 28 3.19 -8.91 -42.55
C GLU A 28 3.80 -7.94 -43.58
N TYR A 29 4.77 -7.10 -43.17
CA TYR A 29 5.81 -6.60 -44.07
C TYR A 29 7.11 -6.35 -43.29
N THR A 30 8.19 -6.96 -43.76
CA THR A 30 9.56 -6.84 -43.20
C THR A 30 10.42 -5.86 -44.03
N ASP A 31 11.70 -5.78 -43.65
CA ASP A 31 12.86 -5.24 -44.39
C ASP A 31 13.19 -3.74 -44.20
N ASP A 32 14.13 -3.52 -43.26
CA ASP A 32 15.29 -2.60 -43.28
C ASP A 32 15.49 -1.63 -44.47
N TYR A 33 16.02 -0.41 -44.19
CA TYR A 33 17.45 -0.07 -44.44
C TYR A 33 17.86 1.38 -44.03
N TYR A 34 18.76 1.47 -43.05
CA TYR A 34 19.97 2.33 -42.99
C TYR A 34 19.95 3.88 -43.23
N PHE A 35 20.35 4.60 -42.16
CA PHE A 35 21.42 5.64 -42.10
C PHE A 35 21.18 7.17 -42.37
N ASN A 36 21.07 7.92 -41.25
CA ASN A 36 22.13 8.81 -40.69
C ASN A 36 22.19 10.35 -40.99
N LYS A 37 22.27 11.15 -39.89
CA LYS A 37 22.76 12.55 -39.71
C LYS A 37 21.97 13.73 -40.34
N THR A 38 21.82 14.89 -39.69
CA THR A 38 22.74 15.59 -38.74
C THR A 38 22.02 16.67 -37.89
N ASN A 39 22.62 17.06 -36.75
CA ASN A 39 22.43 18.30 -35.95
C ASN A 39 21.14 18.42 -35.10
N SER A 40 21.14 19.02 -33.89
CA SER A 40 22.21 19.76 -33.16
C SER A 40 21.91 20.01 -31.66
N VAL A 41 22.96 20.10 -30.84
CA VAL A 41 23.04 20.78 -29.51
C VAL A 41 22.11 20.20 -28.42
N SER A 42 22.53 19.26 -27.56
CA SER A 42 23.57 19.28 -26.51
C SER A 42 23.16 20.03 -25.21
N ILE A 43 22.58 19.28 -24.28
CA ILE A 43 22.59 19.56 -22.83
C ILE A 43 23.79 18.78 -22.22
N VAL A 44 24.24 19.13 -21.01
CA VAL A 44 25.43 18.53 -20.38
C VAL A 44 25.03 17.67 -19.20
N GLU A 45 25.00 16.36 -19.41
CA GLU A 45 24.98 15.36 -18.34
C GLU A 45 26.41 15.00 -17.92
N ASN A 46 26.65 14.96 -16.61
CA ASN A 46 27.88 14.46 -16.00
C ASN A 46 27.51 13.39 -14.96
N TRP A 47 27.07 12.21 -15.42
CA TRP A 47 27.03 11.02 -14.57
C TRP A 47 28.40 10.34 -14.62
N ASN A 48 29.15 10.43 -13.52
CA ASN A 48 30.43 9.74 -13.38
C ASN A 48 30.18 8.31 -12.91
N TYR A 49 30.28 7.36 -13.85
CA TYR A 49 30.30 5.94 -13.53
C TYR A 49 31.49 5.62 -12.61
N ILE A 50 31.23 5.11 -11.40
CA ILE A 50 32.24 4.57 -10.50
C ILE A 50 31.88 3.10 -10.25
N SER A 51 32.72 2.20 -10.75
CA SER A 51 32.55 0.75 -10.65
C SER A 51 33.51 0.15 -9.63
N SER A 52 33.00 -0.37 -8.51
CA SER A 52 33.64 -1.41 -7.69
C SER A 52 32.71 -1.84 -6.56
N ASN A 53 32.55 -3.15 -6.36
CA ASN A 53 31.67 -3.81 -5.40
C ASN A 53 31.71 -3.21 -3.98
N SER A 54 30.52 -3.03 -3.43
CA SER A 54 30.16 -3.49 -2.08
C SER A 54 28.65 -3.75 -2.11
N ASP A 55 28.21 -4.69 -1.30
CA ASP A 55 26.87 -5.27 -1.36
C ASP A 55 25.83 -4.21 -1.01
N VAL A 56 24.81 -4.11 -1.87
CA VAL A 56 23.63 -3.26 -1.69
C VAL A 56 22.47 -4.03 -2.29
N SER A 57 21.96 -5.01 -1.56
CA SER A 57 20.56 -5.42 -1.69
C SER A 57 19.73 -4.12 -1.69
N PRO A 58 18.78 -3.94 -2.61
CA PRO A 58 17.91 -2.78 -2.58
C PRO A 58 17.22 -2.78 -1.22
N VAL A 59 17.43 -1.73 -0.43
CA VAL A 59 16.63 -1.51 0.78
C VAL A 59 15.25 -1.15 0.27
N LEU A 60 14.42 -2.18 0.05
CA LEU A 60 13.04 -2.04 -0.39
C LEU A 60 12.38 -1.02 0.53
N ALA A 61 12.12 0.15 -0.04
CA ALA A 61 11.57 1.23 0.73
C ALA A 61 10.10 0.89 0.98
N ASP A 62 9.83 0.59 2.26
CA ASP A 62 8.51 0.36 2.83
C ASP A 62 7.43 1.15 2.04
N PRO A 63 6.39 0.50 1.48
CA PRO A 63 5.33 1.16 0.71
C PRO A 63 4.46 2.14 1.54
N LEU A 64 4.86 2.47 2.76
CA LEU A 64 4.44 3.66 3.51
C LEU A 64 5.31 4.92 3.24
N THR A 65 6.34 4.86 2.39
CA THR A 65 7.35 5.94 2.25
C THR A 65 7.23 6.83 1.01
N VAL A 66 6.65 6.37 -0.09
CA VAL A 66 6.30 7.22 -1.25
C VAL A 66 4.87 7.71 -1.08
N SER A 67 4.63 9.01 -1.23
CA SER A 67 3.28 9.55 -1.08
C SER A 67 2.54 9.59 -2.42
N PRO A 68 1.30 9.08 -2.52
CA PRO A 68 0.46 9.24 -3.71
C PRO A 68 -0.02 10.70 -3.90
N ILE A 69 0.31 11.61 -2.98
CA ILE A 69 -0.01 13.05 -3.07
C ILE A 69 1.03 13.76 -3.96
N LEU A 70 0.66 14.06 -5.20
CA LEU A 70 1.49 14.86 -6.11
C LEU A 70 1.68 16.31 -5.63
N TYR A 71 0.64 16.87 -4.99
CA TYR A 71 0.60 18.27 -4.57
C TYR A 71 -0.44 18.45 -3.47
N SER A 72 -0.10 19.18 -2.40
CA SER A 72 -1.05 19.59 -1.38
C SER A 72 -0.68 20.94 -0.78
N THR A 73 -1.67 21.82 -0.64
CA THR A 73 -1.51 23.21 -0.19
C THR A 73 -2.68 23.66 0.67
N PHE A 74 -2.41 24.58 1.60
CA PHE A 74 -3.43 25.45 2.17
C PHE A 74 -3.78 26.60 1.20
N ILE A 75 -4.99 27.15 1.36
CA ILE A 75 -5.54 28.31 0.66
C ILE A 75 -6.34 29.13 1.67
N GLY A 76 -5.69 30.09 2.33
CA GLY A 76 -6.28 30.88 3.41
C GLY A 76 -5.30 31.87 4.06
N GLY A 77 -5.78 32.58 5.08
CA GLY A 77 -5.08 33.62 5.84
C GLY A 77 -5.29 33.48 7.35
N SER A 78 -5.37 34.59 8.08
CA SER A 78 -5.35 34.54 9.56
C SER A 78 -6.66 34.11 10.25
N ASN A 79 -7.76 33.94 9.52
CA ASN A 79 -9.09 33.56 10.01
C ASN A 79 -9.68 32.39 9.20
N SER A 80 -10.88 31.93 9.58
CA SER A 80 -11.52 30.76 8.93
C SER A 80 -11.83 30.98 7.45
N ASP A 81 -11.23 30.14 6.61
CA ASP A 81 -11.36 30.13 5.15
C ASP A 81 -11.69 28.71 4.65
N SER A 82 -12.44 28.58 3.55
CA SER A 82 -12.83 27.27 3.01
C SER A 82 -13.03 27.31 1.50
N VAL A 83 -12.41 26.37 0.78
CA VAL A 83 -12.68 26.12 -0.65
C VAL A 83 -13.98 25.32 -0.76
N ARG A 84 -14.87 25.73 -1.66
CA ARG A 84 -16.23 25.19 -1.79
C ARG A 84 -16.41 24.27 -2.99
N ASP A 85 -15.83 24.66 -4.13
CA ASP A 85 -15.96 23.92 -5.38
C ASP A 85 -14.72 24.12 -6.27
N VAL A 86 -14.49 23.21 -7.21
CA VAL A 86 -13.32 23.18 -8.11
C VAL A 86 -13.70 22.75 -9.52
N VAL A 87 -13.09 23.40 -10.53
CA VAL A 87 -13.23 23.03 -11.94
C VAL A 87 -11.86 23.06 -12.62
N LEU A 88 -11.60 22.05 -13.45
CA LEU A 88 -10.39 21.90 -14.25
C LEU A 88 -10.65 22.37 -15.70
N ASP A 89 -9.79 23.24 -16.22
CA ASP A 89 -9.63 23.41 -17.67
C ASP A 89 -8.73 22.28 -18.20
N SER A 90 -9.35 21.24 -18.74
CA SER A 90 -8.65 20.09 -19.35
C SER A 90 -7.84 20.43 -20.61
N SER A 91 -7.90 21.66 -21.11
CA SER A 91 -7.06 22.12 -22.23
C SER A 91 -5.73 22.72 -21.79
N SER A 92 -5.60 23.17 -20.52
CA SER A 92 -4.40 23.77 -19.97
C SER A 92 -3.92 23.18 -18.64
N GLY A 93 -4.70 22.28 -18.03
CA GLY A 93 -4.51 21.79 -16.66
C GLY A 93 -4.73 22.84 -15.58
N ALA A 94 -5.32 24.00 -15.90
CA ALA A 94 -5.54 25.06 -14.90
C ALA A 94 -6.73 24.74 -14.00
N LEU A 95 -6.55 24.95 -12.70
CA LEU A 95 -7.61 24.78 -11.71
C LEU A 95 -8.25 26.13 -11.39
N TYR A 96 -9.57 26.16 -11.39
CA TYR A 96 -10.36 27.23 -10.84
C TYR A 96 -10.94 26.77 -9.51
N LEU A 97 -10.98 27.68 -8.53
CA LEU A 97 -11.43 27.41 -7.17
C LEU A 97 -12.31 28.58 -6.71
N ILE A 98 -13.44 28.25 -6.10
CA ILE A 98 -14.26 29.21 -5.35
C ILE A 98 -14.27 28.88 -3.88
N GLY A 99 -14.53 29.86 -3.04
CA GLY A 99 -14.69 29.62 -1.61
C GLY A 99 -15.11 30.86 -0.85
N ASN A 100 -15.18 30.73 0.47
CA ASN A 100 -15.57 31.82 1.37
C ASN A 100 -14.44 32.11 2.37
N THR A 101 -14.21 33.39 2.67
CA THR A 101 -13.07 33.83 3.48
C THR A 101 -13.41 34.91 4.52
N ARG A 102 -12.84 34.76 5.71
CA ARG A 102 -12.87 35.77 6.80
C ARG A 102 -11.52 36.47 7.01
N SER A 103 -10.56 36.17 6.14
CA SER A 103 -9.18 36.63 6.25
C SER A 103 -8.98 37.92 5.45
N ALA A 104 -8.85 39.04 6.17
CA ALA A 104 -8.45 40.32 5.56
C ALA A 104 -7.01 40.31 5.00
N ASP A 105 -6.28 39.22 5.22
CA ASP A 105 -4.96 38.88 4.68
C ASP A 105 -4.98 37.62 3.78
N PHE A 106 -6.14 37.19 3.30
CA PHE A 106 -6.26 36.16 2.26
C PHE A 106 -5.42 36.54 1.02
N PRO A 107 -4.68 35.60 0.39
CA PRO A 107 -3.76 35.94 -0.69
C PRO A 107 -4.50 36.42 -1.95
N THR A 108 -4.34 37.69 -2.32
CA THR A 108 -4.82 38.30 -3.58
C THR A 108 -3.68 38.63 -4.54
N THR A 109 -4.00 38.77 -5.84
CA THR A 109 -3.02 39.11 -6.89
C THR A 109 -3.22 40.52 -7.42
N SER A 110 -2.14 41.28 -7.62
CA SER A 110 -2.28 42.67 -8.05
C SER A 110 -2.84 42.80 -9.47
N GLY A 111 -3.91 43.58 -9.62
CA GLY A 111 -4.71 43.68 -10.85
C GLY A 111 -5.94 42.76 -10.88
N ALA A 112 -6.23 42.05 -9.78
CA ALA A 112 -7.51 41.41 -9.52
C ALA A 112 -8.70 42.41 -9.54
N TYR A 113 -9.91 41.87 -9.67
CA TYR A 113 -11.15 42.67 -9.60
C TYR A 113 -11.31 43.40 -8.25
N ASP A 114 -11.06 42.72 -7.13
CA ASP A 114 -10.84 43.35 -5.82
C ASP A 114 -9.70 42.67 -5.06
N GLU A 115 -8.79 43.51 -4.56
CA GLU A 115 -7.64 43.15 -3.72
C GLU A 115 -7.99 43.24 -2.21
N SER A 116 -9.22 43.62 -1.85
CA SER A 116 -9.68 43.98 -0.50
C SER A 116 -10.80 43.08 0.02
N HIS A 117 -10.72 42.67 1.30
CA HIS A 117 -11.83 42.07 2.05
C HIS A 117 -12.77 43.17 2.57
N ASN A 118 -14.08 43.04 2.35
CA ASN A 118 -15.05 44.13 2.53
C ASN A 118 -16.17 43.85 3.56
N GLY A 119 -16.50 42.58 3.86
CA GLY A 119 -17.56 42.16 4.78
C GLY A 119 -17.08 41.44 6.05
N ASP A 120 -17.96 40.62 6.64
CA ASP A 120 -17.62 39.65 7.69
C ASP A 120 -17.10 38.33 7.09
N ASN A 121 -17.48 38.02 5.83
CA ASN A 121 -17.16 36.77 5.12
C ASN A 121 -17.42 36.98 3.61
N ASP A 122 -16.39 37.02 2.78
CA ASP A 122 -16.50 37.38 1.35
C ASP A 122 -16.33 36.12 0.46
N CYS A 123 -16.78 36.15 -0.79
CA CYS A 123 -16.35 35.13 -1.77
C CYS A 123 -14.89 35.39 -2.15
N PHE A 124 -14.12 34.33 -2.39
CA PHE A 124 -12.91 34.39 -3.20
C PHE A 124 -13.06 33.58 -4.49
N VAL A 125 -12.33 33.98 -5.53
CA VAL A 125 -12.11 33.19 -6.74
C VAL A 125 -10.61 33.14 -7.03
N VAL A 126 -10.07 31.94 -7.12
CA VAL A 126 -8.64 31.64 -7.33
C VAL A 126 -8.48 30.85 -8.63
N LYS A 127 -7.45 31.14 -9.42
CA LYS A 127 -7.00 30.29 -10.54
C LYS A 127 -5.54 29.90 -10.33
N LEU A 128 -5.24 28.60 -10.44
CA LEU A 128 -3.91 28.01 -10.38
C LEU A 128 -3.53 27.38 -11.72
N SER A 129 -2.24 27.29 -12.04
CA SER A 129 -1.75 26.45 -13.15
C SER A 129 -1.66 24.97 -12.74
N ALA A 130 -1.41 24.10 -13.73
CA ALA A 130 -1.29 22.65 -13.54
C ALA A 130 -0.25 22.23 -12.47
N ASP A 131 0.81 23.02 -12.29
CA ASP A 131 1.83 22.85 -11.25
C ASP A 131 1.37 23.29 -9.84
N GLY A 132 0.23 23.97 -9.71
CA GLY A 132 -0.27 24.57 -8.47
C GLY A 132 0.12 26.04 -8.26
N SER A 133 0.93 26.64 -9.14
CA SER A 133 1.31 28.05 -9.03
C SER A 133 0.11 28.99 -9.19
N LEU A 134 0.06 30.07 -8.38
CA LEU A 134 -1.04 31.03 -8.40
C LEU A 134 -1.02 31.93 -9.64
N ILE A 135 -2.09 31.88 -10.45
CA ILE A 135 -2.30 32.74 -11.62
C ILE A 135 -3.02 34.04 -11.22
N TYR A 136 -4.20 33.92 -10.58
CA TYR A 136 -4.91 35.05 -9.98
C TYR A 136 -5.66 34.65 -8.71
N SER A 137 -5.92 35.62 -7.85
CA SER A 137 -6.85 35.54 -6.73
C SER A 137 -7.52 36.90 -6.49
N THR A 138 -8.85 36.89 -6.35
CA THR A 138 -9.70 38.07 -6.13
C THR A 138 -10.76 37.79 -5.08
N PHE A 139 -11.17 38.82 -4.35
CA PHE A 139 -12.45 38.80 -3.63
C PHE A 139 -13.62 39.13 -4.57
N VAL A 140 -14.83 38.72 -4.20
CA VAL A 140 -16.12 39.24 -4.69
C VAL A 140 -17.09 39.32 -3.51
N GLY A 141 -17.31 40.51 -2.96
CA GLY A 141 -18.06 40.70 -1.70
C GLY A 141 -18.71 42.07 -1.56
N GLY A 142 -19.63 42.17 -0.61
CA GLY A 142 -20.32 43.39 -0.19
C GLY A 142 -19.82 43.87 1.17
N SER A 143 -20.72 44.15 2.12
CA SER A 143 -20.33 44.52 3.50
C SER A 143 -21.05 43.69 4.57
N GLY A 144 -21.53 42.51 4.19
CA GLY A 144 -22.31 41.58 4.99
C GLY A 144 -21.63 40.22 5.04
N SER A 145 -22.29 39.19 4.51
CA SER A 145 -21.68 37.87 4.34
C SER A 145 -22.15 37.24 3.04
N GLU A 146 -21.18 36.73 2.29
CA GLU A 146 -21.34 36.04 1.02
C GLU A 146 -20.85 34.60 1.16
N TYR A 147 -21.57 33.66 0.55
CA TYR A 147 -21.17 32.26 0.48
C TYR A 147 -21.44 31.76 -0.95
N PRO A 148 -20.39 31.46 -1.75
CA PRO A 148 -20.52 30.80 -3.03
C PRO A 148 -20.57 29.28 -2.81
N TYR A 149 -21.42 28.58 -3.56
CA TYR A 149 -21.61 27.13 -3.38
C TYR A 149 -21.09 26.32 -4.57
N SER A 150 -21.25 26.84 -5.79
CA SER A 150 -20.83 26.15 -7.01
C SER A 150 -20.55 27.15 -8.13
N PHE A 151 -19.79 26.72 -9.13
CA PHE A 151 -19.52 27.52 -10.34
C PHE A 151 -19.31 26.65 -11.58
N ALA A 152 -19.41 27.27 -12.75
CA ALA A 152 -19.10 26.65 -14.03
C ALA A 152 -18.31 27.63 -14.92
N ILE A 153 -17.40 27.10 -15.74
CA ILE A 153 -16.61 27.91 -16.70
C ILE A 153 -17.19 27.83 -18.11
N ASP A 154 -17.09 28.91 -18.88
CA ASP A 154 -17.47 28.92 -20.30
C ASP A 154 -16.30 28.69 -21.26
N ASN A 155 -16.61 28.54 -22.55
CA ASN A 155 -15.63 28.37 -23.64
C ASN A 155 -14.73 29.60 -23.87
N GLU A 156 -14.90 30.68 -23.11
CA GLU A 156 -14.06 31.87 -23.08
C GLU A 156 -13.31 31.99 -21.73
N GLU A 157 -13.18 30.88 -20.98
CA GLU A 157 -12.48 30.73 -19.69
C GLU A 157 -13.07 31.56 -18.52
N ASN A 158 -14.29 32.11 -18.67
CA ASN A 158 -14.93 32.95 -17.65
C ASN A 158 -15.72 32.10 -16.64
N ALA A 159 -15.62 32.42 -15.36
CA ALA A 159 -16.31 31.70 -14.28
C ALA A 159 -17.69 32.32 -13.95
N TYR A 160 -18.76 31.54 -14.12
CA TYR A 160 -20.10 31.82 -13.62
C TYR A 160 -20.28 31.21 -12.23
N VAL A 161 -20.42 32.02 -11.19
CA VAL A 161 -20.52 31.59 -9.79
C VAL A 161 -21.91 31.85 -9.25
N THR A 162 -22.47 30.88 -8.50
CA THR A 162 -23.72 31.04 -7.74
C THR A 162 -23.48 30.99 -6.23
N GLY A 163 -24.34 31.65 -5.47
CA GLY A 163 -24.34 31.59 -4.02
C GLY A 163 -25.45 32.42 -3.41
N TRP A 164 -25.25 32.83 -2.15
CA TRP A 164 -26.10 33.83 -1.50
C TRP A 164 -25.29 34.95 -0.85
N THR A 165 -25.93 36.11 -0.72
CA THR A 165 -25.35 37.31 -0.13
C THR A 165 -26.34 37.96 0.83
N GLY A 166 -25.88 38.33 2.03
CA GLY A 166 -26.59 39.23 2.95
C GLY A 166 -26.29 40.72 2.72
N SER A 167 -25.61 41.07 1.62
CA SER A 167 -25.12 42.41 1.35
C SER A 167 -26.04 43.21 0.43
N SER A 168 -26.71 44.22 1.00
CA SER A 168 -27.43 45.26 0.24
C SER A 168 -26.55 46.10 -0.72
N ASN A 169 -25.24 45.83 -0.76
CA ASN A 169 -24.22 46.45 -1.59
C ASN A 169 -23.31 45.43 -2.30
N PHE A 170 -23.76 44.17 -2.46
CA PHE A 170 -23.07 43.19 -3.29
C PHE A 170 -22.85 43.75 -4.72
N PRO A 171 -21.68 43.51 -5.36
CA PRO A 171 -21.32 44.17 -6.60
C PRO A 171 -22.13 43.66 -7.80
N THR A 172 -23.16 44.42 -8.21
CA THR A 172 -23.94 44.18 -9.44
C THR A 172 -23.42 44.98 -10.64
N THR A 173 -23.72 44.50 -11.84
CA THR A 173 -23.35 45.17 -13.11
C THR A 173 -24.53 45.88 -13.74
N SER A 174 -24.33 47.09 -14.28
CA SER A 174 -25.44 47.84 -14.87
C SER A 174 -26.00 47.16 -16.13
N GLY A 175 -27.31 46.93 -16.16
CA GLY A 175 -28.00 46.13 -17.17
C GLY A 175 -28.16 44.64 -16.83
N ALA A 176 -27.83 44.24 -15.60
CA ALA A 176 -28.21 42.95 -15.02
C ALA A 176 -29.73 42.78 -14.92
N TYR A 177 -30.18 41.54 -14.71
CA TYR A 177 -31.59 41.19 -14.49
C TYR A 177 -32.16 41.91 -13.25
N ASP A 178 -31.43 41.90 -12.14
CA ASP A 178 -31.67 42.79 -11.00
C ASP A 178 -30.35 43.37 -10.45
N GLU A 179 -30.36 44.69 -10.23
CA GLU A 179 -29.26 45.46 -9.66
C GLU A 179 -29.42 45.67 -8.14
N SER A 180 -30.54 45.23 -7.54
CA SER A 180 -30.94 45.52 -6.14
C SER A 180 -31.14 44.27 -5.28
N PHE A 181 -30.75 44.39 -4.00
CA PHE A 181 -31.12 43.46 -2.93
C PHE A 181 -32.58 43.68 -2.52
N ASN A 182 -33.41 42.63 -2.51
CA ASN A 182 -34.87 42.74 -2.50
C ASN A 182 -35.50 42.62 -1.09
N GLY A 183 -34.88 41.90 -0.15
CA GLY A 183 -35.41 41.78 1.21
C GLY A 183 -34.74 40.73 2.09
N GLY A 184 -35.53 40.08 2.95
CA GLY A 184 -35.10 38.93 3.75
C GLY A 184 -33.84 39.14 4.62
N LEU A 185 -33.05 38.06 4.70
CA LEU A 185 -31.70 38.05 5.28
C LEU A 185 -30.62 37.82 4.20
N SER A 186 -30.99 37.28 3.04
CA SER A 186 -30.07 36.96 1.94
C SER A 186 -30.83 36.71 0.64
N ASP A 187 -30.32 37.27 -0.46
CA ASP A 187 -30.75 36.94 -1.83
C ASP A 187 -29.74 35.95 -2.45
N CYS A 188 -30.18 35.18 -3.45
CA CYS A 188 -29.26 34.47 -4.34
C CYS A 188 -28.55 35.48 -5.26
N PHE A 189 -27.29 35.21 -5.60
CA PHE A 189 -26.54 35.96 -6.62
C PHE A 189 -26.09 35.04 -7.75
N VAL A 190 -25.92 35.61 -8.94
CA VAL A 190 -25.12 35.00 -10.02
C VAL A 190 -24.17 36.06 -10.59
N PHE A 191 -22.87 35.78 -10.60
CA PHE A 191 -21.88 36.64 -11.26
C PHE A 191 -21.02 35.89 -12.27
N LYS A 192 -20.48 36.63 -13.24
CA LYS A 192 -19.53 36.19 -14.25
C LYS A 192 -18.23 36.96 -14.11
N LEU A 193 -17.17 36.31 -13.66
CA LEU A 193 -15.82 36.87 -13.57
C LEU A 193 -15.03 36.59 -14.87
N SER A 194 -14.23 37.55 -15.33
CA SER A 194 -13.37 37.39 -16.51
C SER A 194 -12.29 36.32 -16.29
N ALA A 195 -11.89 35.65 -17.38
CA ALA A 195 -10.85 34.61 -17.41
C ALA A 195 -9.47 35.00 -16.82
N ASP A 196 -9.21 36.29 -16.65
CA ASP A 196 -8.00 36.87 -16.06
C ASP A 196 -8.19 37.36 -14.61
N GLY A 197 -9.37 37.16 -14.02
CA GLY A 197 -9.72 37.59 -12.66
C GLY A 197 -9.87 39.10 -12.47
N SER A 198 -9.75 39.91 -13.52
CA SER A 198 -9.64 41.37 -13.41
C SER A 198 -10.97 42.15 -13.42
N SER A 199 -12.08 41.50 -13.81
CA SER A 199 -13.37 42.19 -13.95
C SER A 199 -14.59 41.29 -13.78
N LEU A 200 -15.62 41.77 -13.07
CA LEU A 200 -16.97 41.24 -13.22
C LEU A 200 -17.56 41.69 -14.56
N ILE A 201 -17.81 40.74 -15.45
CA ILE A 201 -18.44 40.97 -16.75
C ILE A 201 -19.94 41.20 -16.56
N ASN A 202 -20.57 40.36 -15.73
CA ASN A 202 -21.98 40.44 -15.37
C ASN A 202 -22.15 40.06 -13.88
N SER A 203 -23.13 40.63 -13.18
CA SER A 203 -23.49 40.25 -11.81
C SER A 203 -24.90 40.74 -11.46
N THR A 204 -25.75 39.84 -10.95
CA THR A 204 -27.18 40.06 -10.67
C THR A 204 -27.58 39.48 -9.31
N PHE A 205 -28.55 40.12 -8.64
CA PHE A 205 -29.35 39.47 -7.60
C PHE A 205 -30.46 38.63 -8.25
N ILE A 206 -30.96 37.64 -7.50
CA ILE A 206 -32.12 36.81 -7.82
C ILE A 206 -32.79 36.42 -6.49
N GLY A 207 -33.96 36.98 -6.18
CA GLY A 207 -34.61 36.75 -4.89
C GLY A 207 -35.82 37.64 -4.66
N GLY A 208 -36.32 37.66 -3.43
CA GLY A 208 -37.58 38.30 -3.05
C GLY A 208 -37.54 38.99 -1.69
N ASP A 209 -38.53 38.76 -0.83
CA ASP A 209 -38.68 39.44 0.47
C ASP A 209 -38.33 38.60 1.73
N ASP A 210 -37.91 37.34 1.55
CA ASP A 210 -37.36 36.45 2.59
C ASP A 210 -35.99 35.85 2.15
N ILE A 211 -35.57 34.72 2.71
CA ILE A 211 -34.30 34.03 2.36
C ILE A 211 -34.41 33.31 1.01
N ASP A 212 -33.46 33.56 0.11
CA ASP A 212 -33.27 32.77 -1.11
C ASP A 212 -31.79 32.37 -1.29
N TYR A 213 -31.53 31.12 -1.68
CA TYR A 213 -30.18 30.54 -1.80
C TYR A 213 -29.98 29.84 -3.16
N GLY A 214 -28.94 30.22 -3.92
CA GLY A 214 -28.48 29.44 -5.08
C GLY A 214 -27.39 28.45 -4.68
N LEU A 215 -27.62 27.15 -4.87
CA LEU A 215 -26.78 26.08 -4.33
C LEU A 215 -25.92 25.39 -5.40
N SER A 216 -26.43 25.21 -6.62
CA SER A 216 -25.64 24.65 -7.73
C SER A 216 -25.98 25.29 -9.07
N ILE A 217 -24.98 25.40 -9.95
CA ILE A 217 -25.04 26.10 -11.24
C ILE A 217 -24.37 25.27 -12.34
N ALA A 218 -25.02 25.17 -13.50
CA ALA A 218 -24.46 24.53 -14.68
C ALA A 218 -24.78 25.36 -15.94
N LEU A 219 -23.89 25.30 -16.94
CA LEU A 219 -24.11 25.98 -18.23
C LEU A 219 -24.80 25.05 -19.23
N ASP A 220 -25.84 25.53 -19.91
CA ASP A 220 -26.48 24.75 -20.98
C ASP A 220 -25.63 24.70 -22.27
N ASN A 221 -26.09 23.92 -23.25
CA ASN A 221 -25.48 23.81 -24.59
C ASN A 221 -25.48 25.13 -25.42
N GLN A 222 -25.84 26.28 -24.84
CA GLN A 222 -25.72 27.62 -25.41
C GLN A 222 -24.90 28.58 -24.52
N GLY A 223 -24.40 28.12 -23.37
CA GLY A 223 -23.67 28.92 -22.38
C GLY A 223 -24.56 29.69 -21.40
N ASN A 224 -25.88 29.43 -21.39
CA ASN A 224 -26.79 30.05 -20.42
C ASN A 224 -26.59 29.41 -19.03
N PRO A 225 -26.35 30.18 -17.96
CA PRO A 225 -26.32 29.62 -16.63
C PRO A 225 -27.73 29.24 -16.16
N VAL A 226 -27.84 28.01 -15.66
CA VAL A 226 -29.02 27.43 -15.02
C VAL A 226 -28.66 27.15 -13.57
N VAL A 227 -29.49 27.60 -12.62
CA VAL A 227 -29.21 27.49 -11.18
C VAL A 227 -30.37 26.78 -10.49
N THR A 228 -30.02 25.89 -9.55
CA THR A 228 -30.94 25.30 -8.58
C THR A 228 -30.70 25.84 -7.18
N GLY A 229 -31.72 25.79 -6.34
CA GLY A 229 -31.61 26.25 -4.96
C GLY A 229 -32.89 26.08 -4.14
N ASP A 230 -33.03 26.94 -3.14
CA ASP A 230 -34.13 26.99 -2.17
C ASP A 230 -34.62 28.44 -2.08
N ALA A 231 -35.91 28.67 -2.30
CA ALA A 231 -36.53 30.00 -2.28
C ALA A 231 -37.70 30.05 -1.29
N LEU A 232 -37.51 30.73 -0.16
CA LEU A 232 -38.55 30.98 0.84
C LEU A 232 -39.38 32.23 0.47
N SER A 233 -38.87 33.08 -0.41
CA SER A 233 -39.55 34.30 -0.85
C SER A 233 -40.86 34.03 -1.60
N SER A 234 -41.98 34.44 -1.00
CA SER A 234 -43.32 34.32 -1.60
C SER A 234 -43.51 35.10 -2.93
N ASN A 235 -42.55 35.97 -3.24
CA ASN A 235 -42.45 36.82 -4.42
C ASN A 235 -41.21 36.50 -5.30
N PHE A 236 -40.53 35.37 -5.09
CA PHE A 236 -39.34 34.96 -5.87
C PHE A 236 -39.62 35.01 -7.38
N PRO A 237 -38.68 35.52 -8.21
CA PRO A 237 -38.93 35.78 -9.62
C PRO A 237 -39.24 34.52 -10.43
N THR A 238 -40.34 34.53 -11.18
CA THR A 238 -40.85 33.41 -12.00
C THR A 238 -41.22 33.86 -13.42
N THR A 239 -41.30 32.92 -14.37
CA THR A 239 -41.60 33.19 -15.79
C THR A 239 -42.83 32.44 -16.27
N SER A 240 -43.70 33.08 -17.06
CA SER A 240 -44.93 32.44 -17.55
C SER A 240 -44.70 31.28 -18.52
N GLY A 241 -45.45 30.19 -18.38
CA GLY A 241 -45.41 29.02 -19.27
C GLY A 241 -44.46 27.90 -18.84
N VAL A 242 -43.89 27.99 -17.64
CA VAL A 242 -43.12 26.92 -17.00
C VAL A 242 -44.03 25.88 -16.32
N TYR A 243 -43.43 24.87 -15.70
CA TYR A 243 -44.11 23.83 -14.92
C TYR A 243 -44.93 24.39 -13.74
N ASN A 244 -44.37 25.32 -12.96
CA ASN A 244 -45.09 25.99 -11.87
C ASN A 244 -44.68 27.47 -11.71
N GLU A 245 -45.68 28.36 -11.73
CA GLU A 245 -45.53 29.83 -11.69
C GLU A 245 -45.67 30.43 -10.26
N SER A 246 -45.66 29.62 -9.20
CA SER A 246 -45.69 30.08 -7.79
C SER A 246 -45.20 28.99 -6.84
N PRO A 247 -44.57 29.32 -5.70
CA PRO A 247 -44.23 28.32 -4.68
C PRO A 247 -45.51 27.73 -4.04
N ASN A 248 -45.44 26.47 -3.62
CA ASN A 248 -46.55 25.71 -3.06
C ASN A 248 -46.55 25.67 -1.51
N GLY A 249 -45.42 25.99 -0.87
CA GLY A 249 -45.20 25.76 0.56
C GLY A 249 -44.59 26.92 1.35
N ASN A 250 -43.67 26.59 2.24
CA ASN A 250 -42.87 27.56 3.03
C ASN A 250 -41.46 27.77 2.45
N GLY A 251 -41.17 27.14 1.31
CA GLY A 251 -39.95 27.28 0.52
C GLY A 251 -39.89 26.16 -0.51
N ASP A 252 -39.82 26.48 -1.79
CA ASP A 252 -39.82 25.48 -2.87
C ASP A 252 -38.43 25.44 -3.54
N CYS A 253 -38.03 24.26 -4.02
CA CYS A 253 -36.85 24.14 -4.88
C CYS A 253 -37.10 24.91 -6.17
N PHE A 254 -36.23 25.85 -6.52
CA PHE A 254 -36.32 26.58 -7.79
C PHE A 254 -35.38 26.00 -8.86
N VAL A 255 -35.77 26.16 -10.12
CA VAL A 255 -34.86 26.04 -11.26
C VAL A 255 -35.01 27.28 -12.13
N ILE A 256 -33.96 28.09 -12.18
CA ILE A 256 -33.87 29.31 -13.00
C ILE A 256 -32.90 29.13 -14.17
N LYS A 257 -33.05 29.95 -15.20
CA LYS A 257 -32.18 30.04 -16.36
C LYS A 257 -32.07 31.49 -16.81
N LEU A 258 -30.87 32.05 -16.76
CA LEU A 258 -30.60 33.41 -17.26
C LEU A 258 -30.07 33.37 -18.70
N SER A 259 -30.08 34.51 -19.38
CA SER A 259 -29.25 34.72 -20.58
C SER A 259 -27.76 34.70 -20.23
N THR A 260 -26.91 34.42 -21.23
CA THR A 260 -25.44 34.42 -21.10
C THR A 260 -24.85 35.70 -20.50
N ASP A 261 -25.55 36.84 -20.61
CA ASP A 261 -25.15 38.15 -20.07
C ASP A 261 -25.86 38.51 -18.74
N CYS A 262 -26.55 37.55 -18.11
CA CYS A 262 -27.34 37.72 -16.88
C CYS A 262 -28.34 38.89 -16.90
N SER A 263 -28.72 39.41 -18.08
CA SER A 263 -29.63 40.55 -18.23
C SER A 263 -31.11 40.15 -18.22
N THR A 264 -31.40 38.89 -18.54
CA THR A 264 -32.76 38.40 -18.79
C THR A 264 -32.96 37.03 -18.15
N LEU A 265 -33.97 36.91 -17.30
CA LEU A 265 -34.49 35.62 -16.85
C LEU A 265 -35.27 34.96 -18.00
N LEU A 266 -34.71 33.89 -18.56
CA LEU A 266 -35.30 33.14 -19.68
C LEU A 266 -36.39 32.19 -19.19
N ASN A 267 -36.11 31.46 -18.10
CA ASN A 267 -37.03 30.55 -17.43
C ASN A 267 -36.81 30.64 -15.91
N SER A 268 -37.88 30.47 -15.14
CA SER A 268 -37.84 30.23 -13.69
C SER A 268 -39.11 29.52 -13.25
N THR A 269 -38.94 28.37 -12.58
CA THR A 269 -40.02 27.51 -12.08
C THR A 269 -39.73 27.04 -10.66
N PHE A 270 -40.80 26.67 -9.94
CA PHE A 270 -40.72 25.98 -8.66
C PHE A 270 -41.03 24.48 -8.80
N ILE A 271 -40.46 23.66 -7.93
CA ILE A 271 -40.78 22.24 -7.73
C ILE A 271 -40.80 21.99 -6.22
N GLY A 272 -41.99 21.87 -5.64
CA GLY A 272 -42.16 21.71 -4.21
C GLY A 272 -43.59 21.35 -3.82
N GLY A 273 -43.76 20.93 -2.57
CA GLY A 273 -45.04 20.68 -1.93
C GLY A 273 -45.39 21.77 -0.91
N SER A 274 -45.88 21.42 0.27
CA SER A 274 -46.36 22.41 1.27
C SER A 274 -45.38 22.75 2.40
N GLU A 275 -44.25 22.06 2.49
CA GLU A 275 -43.23 22.32 3.53
C GLU A 275 -42.02 23.05 2.92
N ARG A 276 -40.77 22.66 3.20
CA ARG A 276 -39.56 23.26 2.61
C ARG A 276 -38.79 22.22 1.82
N ASP A 277 -38.48 22.53 0.57
CA ASP A 277 -37.84 21.60 -0.38
C ASP A 277 -36.63 22.27 -1.04
N TYR A 278 -35.48 21.59 -1.07
CA TYR A 278 -34.18 22.12 -1.48
C TYR A 278 -33.70 21.46 -2.77
N GLY A 279 -33.32 22.23 -3.78
CA GLY A 279 -32.56 21.72 -4.93
C GLY A 279 -31.08 21.96 -4.72
N ILE A 280 -30.30 20.90 -4.49
CA ILE A 280 -28.91 20.98 -4.02
C ILE A 280 -27.92 20.90 -5.19
N SER A 281 -28.11 19.98 -6.14
CA SER A 281 -27.22 19.80 -7.30
C SER A 281 -27.99 19.68 -8.62
N ILE A 282 -27.47 20.27 -9.70
CA ILE A 282 -28.10 20.38 -11.02
C ILE A 282 -27.17 19.94 -12.17
N THR A 283 -27.71 19.21 -13.14
CA THR A 283 -26.98 18.79 -14.35
C THR A 283 -27.92 18.58 -15.55
N PHE A 284 -27.41 18.13 -16.69
CA PHE A 284 -28.19 17.93 -17.92
C PHE A 284 -27.90 16.58 -18.60
N ASP A 285 -28.86 16.08 -19.39
CA ASP A 285 -28.55 15.10 -20.45
C ASP A 285 -28.11 15.78 -21.76
N TYR A 286 -27.64 14.97 -22.72
CA TYR A 286 -27.25 15.40 -24.07
C TYR A 286 -28.39 16.04 -24.89
N GLN A 287 -29.64 15.97 -24.43
CA GLN A 287 -30.81 16.63 -25.05
C GLN A 287 -31.06 18.02 -24.44
N GLY A 288 -30.38 18.36 -23.34
CA GLY A 288 -30.58 19.58 -22.56
C GLY A 288 -31.70 19.49 -21.53
N ASN A 289 -32.26 18.30 -21.27
CA ASN A 289 -33.21 18.13 -20.17
C ASN A 289 -32.46 18.31 -18.84
N ILE A 290 -33.09 18.99 -17.89
CA ILE A 290 -32.48 19.41 -16.63
C ILE A 290 -32.76 18.34 -15.58
N TYR A 291 -31.74 17.86 -14.88
CA TYR A 291 -31.88 17.00 -13.71
C TYR A 291 -31.50 17.76 -12.46
N VAL A 292 -32.24 17.56 -11.36
CA VAL A 292 -31.92 18.11 -10.04
C VAL A 292 -32.11 17.04 -8.98
N THR A 293 -31.19 17.00 -8.02
CA THR A 293 -31.31 16.25 -6.77
C THR A 293 -31.30 17.21 -5.58
N GLY A 294 -31.78 16.73 -4.45
CA GLY A 294 -31.78 17.45 -3.20
C GLY A 294 -32.67 16.74 -2.21
N SER A 295 -33.43 17.50 -1.43
CA SER A 295 -34.26 16.91 -0.38
C SER A 295 -35.55 17.69 -0.11
N THR A 296 -36.53 16.98 0.42
CA THR A 296 -37.91 17.47 0.56
C THR A 296 -38.43 17.17 1.96
N HIS A 297 -39.11 18.14 2.58
CA HIS A 297 -39.94 17.90 3.77
C HIS A 297 -41.42 17.67 3.38
N SER A 298 -41.75 17.82 2.10
CA SER A 298 -43.12 17.81 1.60
C SER A 298 -43.66 16.41 1.32
N SER A 299 -44.52 15.91 2.21
CA SER A 299 -45.36 14.72 1.98
C SER A 299 -46.31 14.78 0.76
N ASN A 300 -46.36 15.93 0.08
CA ASN A 300 -47.09 16.20 -1.16
C ASN A 300 -46.19 16.72 -2.31
N PHE A 301 -44.89 16.47 -2.26
CA PHE A 301 -43.93 16.84 -3.31
C PHE A 301 -44.38 16.28 -4.69
N PRO A 302 -44.08 16.95 -5.82
CA PRO A 302 -44.58 16.52 -7.11
C PRO A 302 -43.91 15.24 -7.61
N ILE A 303 -44.68 14.16 -7.74
CA ILE A 303 -44.20 12.81 -8.15
C ILE A 303 -44.82 12.38 -9.49
N THR A 304 -44.09 11.58 -10.26
CA THR A 304 -44.54 11.04 -11.57
C THR A 304 -45.06 9.60 -11.49
N SER A 305 -45.85 9.17 -12.48
CA SER A 305 -46.56 7.87 -12.45
C SER A 305 -45.69 6.64 -12.77
N SER A 306 -44.40 6.83 -13.00
CA SER A 306 -43.44 5.77 -13.36
C SER A 306 -42.12 6.18 -12.71
N THR A 307 -41.97 5.72 -11.47
CA THR A 307 -41.03 6.23 -10.47
C THR A 307 -40.53 5.06 -9.63
N PHE A 308 -39.34 5.18 -9.03
CA PHE A 308 -38.81 4.16 -8.13
C PHE A 308 -39.61 4.11 -6.83
N ASP A 309 -39.77 5.26 -6.15
CA ASP A 309 -40.79 5.46 -5.11
C ASP A 309 -41.60 6.73 -5.39
N GLY A 310 -42.86 6.71 -4.96
CA GLY A 310 -43.79 7.84 -4.95
C GLY A 310 -44.38 8.12 -3.57
N SER A 311 -43.75 7.58 -2.52
CA SER A 311 -44.13 7.69 -1.11
C SER A 311 -43.08 8.52 -0.38
N PHE A 312 -43.51 9.56 0.33
CA PHE A 312 -42.67 10.24 1.31
C PHE A 312 -42.68 9.41 2.60
N ASN A 313 -41.52 8.88 2.99
CA ASN A 313 -41.40 7.80 3.95
C ASN A 313 -40.80 8.23 5.31
N GLY A 314 -40.00 9.31 5.34
CA GLY A 314 -39.32 9.81 6.53
C GLY A 314 -39.84 11.15 7.05
N ALA A 315 -38.90 11.98 7.52
CA ALA A 315 -39.07 13.36 7.93
C ALA A 315 -38.34 14.36 7.01
N ARG A 316 -37.40 13.87 6.20
CA ARG A 316 -36.84 14.51 5.01
C ARG A 316 -36.37 13.40 4.06
N ASP A 317 -36.82 13.39 2.82
CA ASP A 317 -36.46 12.34 1.86
C ASP A 317 -35.59 12.97 0.75
N CYS A 318 -34.64 12.21 0.21
CA CYS A 318 -33.92 12.61 -1.00
C CYS A 318 -34.85 12.48 -2.23
N PHE A 319 -34.78 13.42 -3.17
CA PHE A 319 -35.53 13.36 -4.43
C PHE A 319 -34.61 13.43 -5.64
N VAL A 320 -35.08 12.91 -6.77
CA VAL A 320 -34.48 13.16 -8.09
C VAL A 320 -35.59 13.56 -9.07
N ILE A 321 -35.42 14.68 -9.75
CA ILE A 321 -36.35 15.18 -10.78
C ILE A 321 -35.69 15.33 -12.15
N LYS A 322 -36.51 15.28 -13.21
CA LYS A 322 -36.14 15.66 -14.57
C LYS A 322 -37.15 16.64 -15.16
N LEU A 323 -36.70 17.77 -15.66
CA LEU A 323 -37.47 18.81 -16.34
C LEU A 323 -37.11 18.88 -17.83
N THR A 324 -38.02 19.40 -18.65
CA THR A 324 -37.68 19.84 -20.02
C THR A 324 -36.67 20.99 -20.03
N ALA A 325 -35.91 21.13 -21.11
CA ALA A 325 -34.88 22.17 -21.32
C ALA A 325 -35.36 23.64 -21.25
N ASP A 326 -36.68 23.84 -21.24
CA ASP A 326 -37.40 25.12 -21.14
C ASP A 326 -38.22 25.26 -19.84
N CYS A 327 -37.98 24.36 -18.86
CA CYS A 327 -38.70 24.24 -17.60
C CYS A 327 -40.23 24.09 -17.71
N SER A 328 -40.79 23.82 -18.90
CA SER A 328 -42.24 23.77 -19.14
C SER A 328 -42.95 22.51 -18.65
N SER A 329 -42.22 21.44 -18.34
CA SER A 329 -42.81 20.18 -17.82
C SER A 329 -41.83 19.36 -16.98
N LEU A 330 -42.33 18.87 -15.85
CA LEU A 330 -41.74 17.77 -15.08
C LEU A 330 -41.96 16.45 -15.85
N LEU A 331 -40.86 15.85 -16.32
CA LEU A 331 -40.84 14.61 -17.10
C LEU A 331 -40.77 13.38 -16.18
N TYR A 332 -40.01 13.49 -15.10
CA TYR A 332 -39.77 12.45 -14.10
C TYR A 332 -39.58 13.10 -12.72
N SER A 333 -39.96 12.37 -11.67
CA SER A 333 -39.72 12.71 -10.26
C SER A 333 -39.97 11.48 -9.39
N THR A 334 -38.99 11.17 -8.52
CA THR A 334 -38.99 10.11 -7.48
C THR A 334 -38.56 10.66 -6.13
N PHE A 335 -38.92 9.94 -5.06
CA PHE A 335 -38.13 9.90 -3.83
C PHE A 335 -37.12 8.74 -3.88
N VAL A 336 -36.04 8.84 -3.11
CA VAL A 336 -35.20 7.71 -2.68
C VAL A 336 -34.89 7.93 -1.20
N GLY A 337 -35.51 7.16 -0.30
CA GLY A 337 -35.45 7.44 1.13
C GLY A 337 -35.93 6.29 2.01
N GLY A 338 -35.63 6.40 3.30
CA GLY A 338 -35.95 5.44 4.35
C GLY A 338 -37.05 5.96 5.29
N SER A 339 -36.86 5.86 6.61
CA SER A 339 -37.86 6.32 7.61
C SER A 339 -37.41 7.50 8.48
N ALA A 340 -36.26 8.10 8.15
CA ALA A 340 -35.61 9.15 8.94
C ALA A 340 -35.33 10.44 8.14
N GLN A 341 -34.09 10.67 7.72
CA GLN A 341 -33.67 11.89 7.01
C GLN A 341 -32.59 11.55 5.98
N GLU A 342 -32.81 11.96 4.73
CA GLU A 342 -31.90 11.80 3.61
C GLU A 342 -31.69 13.12 2.86
N ASP A 343 -30.46 13.35 2.39
CA ASP A 343 -30.12 14.43 1.46
C ASP A 343 -29.29 13.88 0.29
N GLY A 344 -29.72 14.15 -0.94
CA GLY A 344 -28.89 13.97 -2.12
C GLY A 344 -28.00 15.20 -2.31
N MET A 345 -26.69 15.04 -2.11
CA MET A 345 -25.73 16.15 -2.07
C MET A 345 -25.14 16.45 -3.45
N SER A 346 -24.87 15.43 -4.26
CA SER A 346 -24.36 15.57 -5.62
C SER A 346 -25.00 14.59 -6.61
N LEU A 347 -24.91 14.89 -7.90
CA LEU A 347 -25.67 14.28 -8.99
C LEU A 347 -24.86 14.25 -10.29
N ALA A 348 -24.82 13.09 -10.95
CA ALA A 348 -24.24 12.92 -12.28
C ALA A 348 -25.11 12.03 -13.18
N ILE A 349 -24.90 12.13 -14.49
CA ILE A 349 -25.60 11.36 -15.52
C ILE A 349 -24.55 10.71 -16.42
N ASP A 350 -24.63 9.40 -16.65
CA ASP A 350 -23.67 8.71 -17.53
C ASP A 350 -24.05 8.81 -19.04
N CYS A 351 -23.22 8.21 -19.90
CA CYS A 351 -23.46 8.25 -21.35
C CYS A 351 -24.66 7.39 -21.83
N ALA A 352 -25.17 6.48 -21.01
CA ALA A 352 -26.43 5.78 -21.24
C ALA A 352 -27.65 6.62 -20.79
N GLY A 353 -27.42 7.59 -19.90
CA GLY A 353 -28.41 8.46 -19.29
C GLY A 353 -28.88 7.98 -17.91
N ASP A 354 -28.23 6.95 -17.34
CA ASP A 354 -28.51 6.47 -15.99
C ASP A 354 -28.00 7.49 -14.95
N ILE A 355 -28.61 7.50 -13.78
CA ILE A 355 -28.56 8.64 -12.84
C ILE A 355 -27.85 8.22 -11.56
N TYR A 356 -26.75 8.89 -11.25
CA TYR A 356 -25.96 8.65 -10.03
C TYR A 356 -26.22 9.77 -9.02
N VAL A 357 -26.40 9.42 -7.75
CA VAL A 357 -26.51 10.36 -6.62
C VAL A 357 -25.69 9.86 -5.45
N ALA A 358 -24.99 10.77 -4.77
CA ALA A 358 -24.34 10.52 -3.49
C ALA A 358 -24.87 11.49 -2.42
N GLY A 359 -24.84 11.07 -1.16
CA GLY A 359 -25.36 11.85 -0.04
C GLY A 359 -25.16 11.18 1.31
N TYR A 360 -26.12 11.41 2.22
CA TYR A 360 -26.16 10.76 3.54
C TYR A 360 -27.58 10.45 4.00
N THR A 361 -27.70 9.45 4.86
CA THR A 361 -28.97 8.94 5.40
C THR A 361 -28.89 8.66 6.90
N LEU A 362 -29.96 8.97 7.63
CA LEU A 362 -30.17 8.58 9.03
C LEU A 362 -31.09 7.33 9.14
N SER A 363 -31.36 6.66 8.03
CA SER A 363 -32.32 5.56 7.94
C SER A 363 -31.65 4.20 7.92
N SER A 364 -31.88 3.41 8.97
CA SER A 364 -31.58 1.96 9.01
C SER A 364 -32.46 1.11 8.07
N ASN A 365 -33.11 1.72 7.11
CA ASN A 365 -33.95 1.11 6.08
C ASN A 365 -33.93 1.90 4.75
N PHE A 366 -32.83 2.62 4.49
CA PHE A 366 -32.59 3.24 3.19
C PHE A 366 -32.60 2.17 2.09
N PRO A 367 -33.05 2.45 0.85
CA PRO A 367 -33.23 1.41 -0.15
C PRO A 367 -31.89 0.93 -0.74
N THR A 368 -31.36 -0.19 -0.22
CA THR A 368 -30.17 -0.87 -0.76
C THR A 368 -30.52 -1.98 -1.76
N THR A 369 -29.52 -2.43 -2.53
CA THR A 369 -29.66 -3.54 -3.48
C THR A 369 -28.84 -4.76 -3.05
N THR A 370 -29.39 -5.97 -3.24
CA THR A 370 -28.67 -7.21 -2.89
C THR A 370 -27.37 -7.37 -3.67
N GLY A 371 -26.25 -7.54 -2.96
CA GLY A 371 -24.91 -7.57 -3.53
C GLY A 371 -24.26 -6.18 -3.69
N ALA A 372 -24.81 -5.16 -3.04
CA ALA A 372 -24.11 -3.90 -2.79
C ALA A 372 -22.91 -4.09 -1.85
N TYR A 373 -22.00 -3.12 -1.83
CA TYR A 373 -20.83 -3.08 -0.95
C TYR A 373 -21.23 -3.16 0.54
N ASP A 374 -22.24 -2.37 0.95
CA ASP A 374 -22.90 -2.52 2.25
C ASP A 374 -24.44 -2.41 2.13
N GLU A 375 -25.13 -3.41 2.67
CA GLU A 375 -26.60 -3.48 2.77
C GLU A 375 -27.13 -2.97 4.13
N SER A 376 -26.24 -2.51 5.03
CA SER A 376 -26.47 -2.17 6.44
C SER A 376 -26.14 -0.71 6.79
N HIS A 377 -26.93 -0.12 7.70
CA HIS A 377 -26.61 1.18 8.32
C HIS A 377 -25.86 0.94 9.64
N ASN A 378 -24.70 1.55 9.79
CA ASN A 378 -23.72 1.20 10.83
C ASN A 378 -23.57 2.26 11.94
N GLY A 379 -23.90 3.53 11.67
CA GLY A 379 -23.68 4.66 12.58
C GLY A 379 -24.94 5.37 13.12
N ASP A 380 -24.76 6.64 13.51
CA ASP A 380 -25.80 7.65 13.73
C ASP A 380 -26.32 8.23 12.39
N ALA A 381 -25.47 8.27 11.36
CA ALA A 381 -25.82 8.45 9.95
C ALA A 381 -24.73 7.86 9.07
N ASP A 382 -25.11 7.30 7.93
CA ASP A 382 -24.19 6.70 6.97
C ASP A 382 -24.23 7.51 5.65
N GLY A 383 -23.11 7.55 4.93
CA GLY A 383 -23.11 7.99 3.54
C GLY A 383 -23.91 7.02 2.67
N PHE A 384 -24.38 7.47 1.51
CA PHE A 384 -24.93 6.57 0.49
C PHE A 384 -24.45 6.94 -0.92
N VAL A 385 -24.42 5.94 -1.79
CA VAL A 385 -24.31 6.11 -3.25
C VAL A 385 -25.31 5.20 -3.94
N PHE A 386 -26.09 5.74 -4.87
CA PHE A 386 -27.02 4.96 -5.68
C PHE A 386 -26.97 5.30 -7.17
N LYS A 387 -27.27 4.30 -8.00
CA LYS A 387 -27.49 4.44 -9.44
C LYS A 387 -28.92 4.04 -9.78
N LEU A 388 -29.72 4.99 -10.27
CA LEU A 388 -31.02 4.73 -10.89
C LEU A 388 -30.88 4.48 -12.40
N THR A 389 -31.78 3.68 -12.98
CA THR A 389 -31.92 3.55 -14.43
C THR A 389 -32.30 4.88 -15.08
N SER A 390 -31.99 5.04 -16.37
CA SER A 390 -32.25 6.24 -17.20
C SER A 390 -33.72 6.62 -17.37
N ASP A 391 -34.66 5.72 -17.06
CA ASP A 391 -36.09 6.01 -16.94
C ASP A 391 -36.53 6.37 -15.51
N GLY A 392 -35.61 6.29 -14.55
CA GLY A 392 -35.79 6.61 -13.13
C GLY A 392 -36.64 5.61 -12.34
N ALA A 393 -36.97 4.45 -12.91
CA ALA A 393 -37.94 3.52 -12.34
C ALA A 393 -37.33 2.43 -11.45
N ASN A 394 -36.02 2.17 -11.51
CA ASN A 394 -35.36 1.11 -10.77
C ASN A 394 -33.98 1.55 -10.26
N LEU A 395 -33.55 1.03 -9.12
CA LEU A 395 -32.14 1.04 -8.73
C LEU A 395 -31.38 -0.04 -9.51
N SER A 396 -30.29 0.37 -10.17
CA SER A 396 -29.28 -0.53 -10.74
C SER A 396 -28.35 -1.05 -9.63
N TYR A 397 -27.95 -0.16 -8.71
CA TYR A 397 -27.39 -0.50 -7.39
C TYR A 397 -27.67 0.63 -6.38
N SER A 398 -27.56 0.32 -5.09
CA SER A 398 -27.58 1.29 -3.98
C SER A 398 -26.90 0.69 -2.75
N THR A 399 -25.98 1.45 -2.15
CA THR A 399 -25.13 1.02 -1.02
C THR A 399 -25.08 2.09 0.06
N TYR A 400 -24.90 1.67 1.31
CA TYR A 400 -24.36 2.53 2.37
C TYR A 400 -22.83 2.66 2.23
N THR A 401 -22.25 3.69 2.86
CA THR A 401 -20.81 3.91 3.01
C THR A 401 -20.54 4.64 4.35
N GLY A 402 -20.07 3.94 5.37
CA GLY A 402 -19.87 4.52 6.71
C GLY A 402 -19.25 3.57 7.73
N GLY A 403 -18.97 4.11 8.92
CA GLY A 403 -18.55 3.40 10.13
C GLY A 403 -19.61 3.53 11.24
N SER A 404 -19.20 3.72 12.50
CA SER A 404 -20.12 3.74 13.66
C SER A 404 -20.53 5.13 14.16
N GLY A 405 -20.20 6.20 13.43
CA GLY A 405 -20.39 7.61 13.78
C GLY A 405 -21.39 8.31 12.84
N TYR A 406 -21.05 9.51 12.39
CA TYR A 406 -21.82 10.27 11.40
C TYR A 406 -20.96 10.42 10.14
N ASP A 407 -21.40 9.86 9.02
CA ASP A 407 -20.64 9.80 7.77
C ASP A 407 -21.48 10.34 6.60
N PHE A 408 -20.83 11.02 5.66
CA PHE A 408 -21.55 11.72 4.59
C PHE A 408 -20.71 11.88 3.32
N CYS A 409 -21.36 11.69 2.16
CA CYS A 409 -20.79 12.04 0.86
C CYS A 409 -21.19 13.47 0.48
N ASN A 410 -20.23 14.32 0.12
CA ASN A 410 -20.49 15.69 -0.33
C ASN A 410 -20.55 15.79 -1.87
N SER A 411 -19.54 15.26 -2.56
CA SER A 411 -19.45 15.33 -4.02
C SER A 411 -18.77 14.10 -4.59
N PHE A 412 -19.06 13.79 -5.86
CA PHE A 412 -18.45 12.67 -6.56
C PHE A 412 -18.24 12.99 -8.05
N VAL A 413 -17.37 12.23 -8.70
CA VAL A 413 -17.12 12.24 -10.14
C VAL A 413 -17.09 10.80 -10.68
N LEU A 414 -17.31 10.63 -11.98
CA LEU A 414 -17.25 9.33 -12.68
C LEU A 414 -16.03 9.29 -13.60
N ASP A 415 -15.40 8.13 -13.73
CA ASP A 415 -14.42 7.82 -14.78
C ASP A 415 -15.12 7.38 -16.08
N HIS A 416 -14.40 6.72 -17.01
CA HIS A 416 -14.98 6.27 -18.28
C HIS A 416 -15.61 4.86 -18.25
N GLU A 417 -15.27 4.03 -17.26
CA GLU A 417 -15.93 2.77 -16.89
C GLU A 417 -17.30 3.03 -16.23
N GLY A 418 -17.39 4.11 -15.46
CA GLY A 418 -18.50 4.45 -14.58
C GLY A 418 -18.31 4.04 -13.12
N ASN A 419 -17.06 3.86 -12.66
CA ASN A 419 -16.73 3.81 -11.22
C ASN A 419 -16.97 5.20 -10.60
N VAL A 420 -17.19 5.24 -9.29
CA VAL A 420 -17.61 6.45 -8.58
C VAL A 420 -16.53 6.88 -7.60
N TYR A 421 -15.85 7.97 -7.92
CA TYR A 421 -14.84 8.63 -7.09
C TYR A 421 -15.57 9.63 -6.18
N VAL A 422 -15.62 9.35 -4.88
CA VAL A 422 -16.45 10.08 -3.90
C VAL A 422 -15.59 10.80 -2.88
N SER A 423 -16.00 12.02 -2.53
CA SER A 423 -15.43 12.83 -1.45
C SER A 423 -16.47 13.14 -0.38
N GLY A 424 -16.04 13.20 0.86
CA GLY A 424 -16.92 13.41 1.99
C GLY A 424 -16.19 13.74 3.29
N GLY A 425 -16.85 13.42 4.39
CA GLY A 425 -16.27 13.47 5.72
C GLY A 425 -16.81 12.35 6.61
N THR A 426 -16.04 12.03 7.64
CA THR A 426 -16.30 10.95 8.59
C THR A 426 -16.15 11.44 10.01
N TYR A 427 -17.08 11.07 10.90
CA TYR A 427 -16.90 11.13 12.36
C TYR A 427 -16.61 9.73 12.93
N SER A 428 -16.35 8.74 12.07
CA SER A 428 -16.14 7.32 12.38
C SER A 428 -14.66 6.95 12.39
N SER A 429 -14.14 6.59 13.57
CA SER A 429 -12.79 6.00 13.72
C SER A 429 -12.64 4.60 13.12
N ASN A 430 -13.72 4.04 12.57
CA ASN A 430 -13.80 2.75 11.88
C ASN A 430 -14.43 2.87 10.47
N PHE A 431 -14.36 4.06 9.84
CA PHE A 431 -14.75 4.21 8.43
C PHE A 431 -13.93 3.20 7.57
N PRO A 432 -14.55 2.51 6.60
CA PRO A 432 -13.86 1.49 5.83
C PRO A 432 -12.76 2.09 4.96
N THR A 433 -11.55 1.55 5.10
CA THR A 433 -10.38 1.89 4.27
C THR A 433 -9.90 0.65 3.53
N SER A 434 -9.28 0.84 2.37
CA SER A 434 -8.65 -0.26 1.64
C SER A 434 -7.32 -0.66 2.29
N PRO A 435 -6.84 -1.89 2.04
CA PRO A 435 -5.40 -2.16 2.09
C PRO A 435 -4.63 -1.07 1.32
N TYR A 436 -3.42 -0.74 1.78
CA TYR A 436 -2.51 0.22 1.14
C TYR A 436 -3.09 1.64 0.91
N ALA A 437 -4.19 1.98 1.60
CA ALA A 437 -4.70 3.34 1.64
C ALA A 437 -3.66 4.31 2.21
N TYR A 438 -3.56 5.52 1.63
CA TYR A 438 -2.67 6.60 2.10
C TYR A 438 -2.74 6.83 3.63
N ASN A 439 -3.93 6.66 4.21
CA ASN A 439 -4.10 6.55 5.66
C ASN A 439 -5.34 5.69 6.01
N THR A 440 -5.14 4.71 6.89
CA THR A 440 -6.16 3.75 7.36
C THR A 440 -6.83 4.15 8.68
N SER A 441 -6.49 5.31 9.28
CA SER A 441 -7.03 5.73 10.58
C SER A 441 -7.28 7.25 10.70
N ILE A 442 -8.27 7.65 11.50
CA ILE A 442 -8.54 9.07 11.77
C ILE A 442 -7.35 9.73 12.49
N ASN A 443 -6.84 10.84 11.95
CA ASN A 443 -5.60 11.48 12.42
C ASN A 443 -5.77 12.36 13.67
N GLY A 444 -7.02 12.67 14.04
CA GLY A 444 -7.36 13.42 15.23
C GLY A 444 -8.76 14.03 15.15
N GLY A 445 -8.88 15.29 15.58
CA GLY A 445 -10.11 16.06 15.47
C GLY A 445 -11.36 15.41 16.08
N SER A 446 -12.49 15.77 15.48
CA SER A 446 -13.79 15.13 15.59
C SER A 446 -14.18 14.46 14.26
N SER A 447 -13.63 14.95 13.15
CA SER A 447 -13.93 14.48 11.79
C SER A 447 -12.73 14.73 10.85
N ASP A 448 -12.49 13.79 9.94
CA ASP A 448 -11.52 13.90 8.83
C ASP A 448 -12.25 13.89 7.47
N CYS A 449 -11.57 14.30 6.39
CA CYS A 449 -12.05 14.05 5.03
C CYS A 449 -11.95 12.54 4.70
N THR A 450 -12.93 12.05 3.95
CA THR A 450 -12.86 10.74 3.27
C THR A 450 -12.77 10.92 1.77
N PHE A 451 -11.98 10.06 1.14
CA PHE A 451 -11.99 9.86 -0.30
C PHE A 451 -11.98 8.36 -0.60
N PHE A 452 -12.87 7.92 -1.49
CA PHE A 452 -12.99 6.52 -1.87
C PHE A 452 -13.49 6.32 -3.31
N ILE A 453 -13.28 5.13 -3.85
CA ILE A 453 -13.74 4.70 -5.17
C ILE A 453 -14.67 3.49 -5.01
N LEU A 454 -15.90 3.59 -5.51
CA LEU A 454 -16.80 2.44 -5.67
C LEU A 454 -16.75 1.93 -7.11
N SER A 455 -16.71 0.61 -7.26
CA SER A 455 -16.82 -0.10 -8.54
C SER A 455 -18.10 0.24 -9.33
N THR A 456 -18.06 0.10 -10.66
CA THR A 456 -19.16 0.39 -11.62
C THR A 456 -20.54 -0.19 -11.26
N ASN A 457 -20.58 -1.27 -10.47
CA ASN A 457 -21.77 -1.99 -10.05
C ASN A 457 -22.15 -1.75 -8.57
N GLY A 458 -21.37 -0.96 -7.84
CA GLY A 458 -21.56 -0.67 -6.41
C GLY A 458 -21.32 -1.85 -5.46
N SER A 459 -20.67 -2.93 -5.88
CA SER A 459 -20.47 -4.14 -5.05
C SER A 459 -19.15 -4.16 -4.27
N SER A 460 -18.20 -3.28 -4.59
CA SER A 460 -16.88 -3.24 -3.96
C SER A 460 -16.31 -1.82 -3.87
N LEU A 461 -15.55 -1.59 -2.79
CA LEU A 461 -14.74 -0.42 -2.53
C LEU A 461 -13.34 -0.70 -3.09
N LEU A 462 -12.97 -0.03 -4.19
CA LEU A 462 -11.71 -0.26 -4.91
C LEU A 462 -10.53 0.41 -4.21
N TYR A 463 -10.77 1.60 -3.65
CA TYR A 463 -9.81 2.35 -2.82
C TYR A 463 -10.59 3.14 -1.77
N SER A 464 -10.05 3.34 -0.57
CA SER A 464 -10.63 4.26 0.42
C SER A 464 -9.62 4.69 1.47
N THR A 465 -9.51 5.99 1.74
CA THR A 465 -8.54 6.59 2.67
C THR A 465 -9.16 7.70 3.53
N PHE A 466 -8.61 7.88 4.72
CA PHE A 466 -8.72 9.14 5.46
C PHE A 466 -7.79 10.20 4.86
N ILE A 467 -8.16 11.48 4.96
CA ILE A 467 -7.32 12.64 4.62
C ILE A 467 -7.52 13.69 5.72
N GLY A 468 -6.46 13.99 6.46
CA GLY A 468 -6.53 14.93 7.58
C GLY A 468 -5.28 14.96 8.46
N GLY A 469 -5.42 15.57 9.62
CA GLY A 469 -4.40 15.78 10.65
C GLY A 469 -5.03 15.78 12.05
N THR A 470 -4.53 16.61 12.97
CA THR A 470 -4.98 16.57 14.38
C THR A 470 -6.20 17.44 14.73
N GLY A 471 -6.70 18.26 13.81
CA GLY A 471 -7.90 19.10 13.93
C GLY A 471 -9.09 18.54 13.16
N ASP A 472 -10.16 19.33 12.99
CA ASP A 472 -11.32 18.94 12.18
C ASP A 472 -11.07 19.25 10.69
N ASP A 473 -11.09 18.24 9.82
CA ASP A 473 -10.80 18.34 8.38
C ASP A 473 -11.99 17.81 7.54
N GLY A 474 -12.12 18.21 6.28
CA GLY A 474 -13.25 17.78 5.44
C GLY A 474 -13.19 18.24 3.98
N CYS A 475 -13.62 17.37 3.05
CA CYS A 475 -13.65 17.65 1.62
C CYS A 475 -15.05 18.08 1.16
N ASN A 476 -15.14 19.18 0.40
CA ASN A 476 -16.39 19.74 -0.14
C ASN A 476 -16.66 19.33 -1.59
N SER A 477 -15.62 19.21 -2.43
CA SER A 477 -15.76 18.84 -3.85
C SER A 477 -14.58 18.01 -4.36
N ILE A 478 -14.80 17.29 -5.46
CA ILE A 478 -13.86 16.38 -6.12
C ILE A 478 -14.02 16.48 -7.63
N ILE A 479 -12.90 16.45 -8.36
CA ILE A 479 -12.89 16.25 -9.82
C ILE A 479 -11.74 15.32 -10.23
N LEU A 480 -11.86 14.74 -11.41
CA LEU A 480 -10.92 13.79 -12.02
C LEU A 480 -10.45 14.35 -13.36
N ASP A 481 -9.14 14.46 -13.58
CA ASP A 481 -8.59 14.59 -14.94
C ASP A 481 -8.52 13.20 -15.58
N SER A 482 -9.54 12.80 -16.32
CA SER A 482 -9.57 11.49 -16.99
C SER A 482 -8.61 11.36 -18.19
N SER A 483 -7.67 12.31 -18.38
CA SER A 483 -6.55 12.17 -19.31
C SER A 483 -5.22 11.84 -18.63
N SER A 484 -5.16 11.90 -17.29
CA SER A 484 -3.98 11.53 -16.47
C SER A 484 -4.36 10.92 -15.11
N GLU A 485 -5.63 10.56 -14.93
CA GLU A 485 -6.31 10.07 -13.71
C GLU A 485 -5.94 10.78 -12.40
N VAL A 486 -5.61 12.08 -12.49
CA VAL A 486 -5.32 12.90 -11.31
C VAL A 486 -6.64 13.27 -10.65
N VAL A 487 -6.80 12.83 -9.39
CA VAL A 487 -7.93 13.20 -8.54
C VAL A 487 -7.58 14.48 -7.79
N TYR A 488 -8.43 15.50 -7.90
CA TYR A 488 -8.30 16.76 -7.19
C TYR A 488 -9.37 16.84 -6.09
N LEU A 489 -8.93 17.04 -4.85
CA LEU A 489 -9.79 17.15 -3.67
C LEU A 489 -9.63 18.52 -3.03
N ILE A 490 -10.76 19.16 -2.71
CA ILE A 490 -10.79 20.48 -2.09
C ILE A 490 -11.72 20.51 -0.88
N GLY A 491 -11.51 21.46 0.02
CA GLY A 491 -12.39 21.63 1.18
C GLY A 491 -11.82 22.58 2.23
N TYR A 492 -11.75 22.11 3.46
CA TYR A 492 -11.14 22.82 4.58
C TYR A 492 -10.30 21.90 5.47
N SER A 493 -9.38 22.49 6.22
CA SER A 493 -8.62 21.80 7.26
C SER A 493 -8.38 22.69 8.48
N GLY A 494 -8.69 22.19 9.68
CA GLY A 494 -8.30 22.77 10.98
C GLY A 494 -6.95 22.28 11.50
N SER A 495 -6.25 21.44 10.73
CA SER A 495 -5.05 20.72 11.14
C SER A 495 -3.76 21.48 10.84
N SER A 496 -3.08 21.95 11.90
CA SER A 496 -1.71 22.52 11.78
C SER A 496 -0.63 21.54 11.28
N ASN A 497 -0.98 20.27 11.12
CA ASN A 497 -0.15 19.18 10.58
C ASN A 497 -0.81 18.47 9.38
N PHE A 498 -1.78 19.11 8.71
CA PHE A 498 -2.34 18.59 7.46
C PHE A 498 -1.20 18.33 6.45
N PRO A 499 -1.20 17.21 5.71
CA PRO A 499 -0.10 16.87 4.82
C PRO A 499 -0.01 17.86 3.65
N THR A 500 1.06 18.65 3.60
CA THR A 500 1.40 19.58 2.50
C THR A 500 2.68 19.14 1.79
N THR A 501 2.79 19.43 0.49
CA THR A 501 3.96 19.08 -0.33
C THR A 501 4.97 20.22 -0.38
N SER A 502 6.27 19.93 -0.32
CA SER A 502 7.27 21.00 -0.38
C SER A 502 7.27 21.72 -1.73
N GLY A 503 7.28 23.06 -1.71
CA GLY A 503 7.10 23.90 -2.88
C GLY A 503 5.63 24.28 -3.16
N ALA A 504 4.69 23.88 -2.31
CA ALA A 504 3.29 24.29 -2.40
C ALA A 504 3.09 25.81 -2.26
N LEU A 505 1.95 26.31 -2.77
CA LEU A 505 1.54 27.71 -2.66
C LEU A 505 1.54 28.22 -1.20
N ASN A 506 1.10 27.37 -0.26
CA ASN A 506 1.29 27.56 1.17
C ASN A 506 1.41 26.21 1.89
N GLU A 507 2.58 25.97 2.49
CA GLU A 507 2.89 24.77 3.26
C GLU A 507 2.32 24.80 4.70
N THR A 508 1.89 25.96 5.21
CA THR A 508 1.55 26.16 6.64
C THR A 508 0.13 26.68 6.90
N TYR A 509 -0.54 26.08 7.89
CA TYR A 509 -1.79 26.58 8.46
C TYR A 509 -1.61 27.99 9.04
N ASN A 510 -2.40 28.96 8.58
CA ASN A 510 -2.25 30.39 8.83
C ASN A 510 -3.10 30.90 10.00
N GLY A 511 -4.28 30.33 10.24
CA GLY A 511 -5.12 30.78 11.36
C GLY A 511 -6.58 30.29 11.32
N GLY A 512 -7.46 31.03 11.99
CA GLY A 512 -8.87 30.66 12.13
C GLY A 512 -9.13 29.35 12.88
N ASN A 513 -10.31 28.77 12.62
CA ASN A 513 -10.65 27.39 13.00
C ASN A 513 -10.28 26.39 11.89
N ASN A 514 -10.07 26.87 10.67
CA ASN A 514 -9.90 26.08 9.45
C ASN A 514 -9.36 26.97 8.31
N ASP A 515 -8.39 26.49 7.55
CA ASP A 515 -7.98 27.05 6.26
C ASP A 515 -8.63 26.27 5.11
N GLY A 516 -8.66 26.84 3.90
CA GLY A 516 -9.00 26.09 2.70
C GLY A 516 -7.88 25.11 2.31
N ILE A 517 -8.21 24.01 1.64
CA ILE A 517 -7.24 23.03 1.12
C ILE A 517 -7.47 22.70 -0.36
N LEU A 518 -6.37 22.35 -1.04
CA LEU A 518 -6.35 21.65 -2.33
C LEU A 518 -5.30 20.55 -2.26
N MET A 519 -5.68 19.32 -2.63
CA MET A 519 -4.82 18.15 -2.73
C MET A 519 -4.99 17.47 -4.11
N LYS A 520 -3.91 16.88 -4.63
CA LYS A 520 -3.87 16.10 -5.87
C LYS A 520 -3.33 14.70 -5.60
N PHE A 521 -4.05 13.67 -6.02
CA PHE A 521 -3.62 12.27 -5.98
C PHE A 521 -3.41 11.72 -7.39
N VAL A 522 -2.50 10.76 -7.53
CA VAL A 522 -2.52 9.79 -8.63
C VAL A 522 -2.96 8.44 -8.07
N LEU A 523 -3.77 7.74 -8.84
CA LEU A 523 -4.32 6.41 -8.54
C LEU A 523 -4.41 5.56 -9.83
N SER A 524 -3.68 5.97 -10.88
CA SER A 524 -3.53 5.17 -12.10
C SER A 524 -2.90 3.84 -11.75
N ASP A 525 -3.37 2.79 -12.41
CA ASP A 525 -2.81 1.45 -12.46
C ASP A 525 -3.09 1.03 -13.92
N PHE A 526 -2.05 1.04 -14.78
CA PHE A 526 -2.21 1.08 -16.24
C PHE A 526 -2.34 -0.28 -16.91
N ASP A 527 -1.88 -1.34 -16.26
CA ASP A 527 -2.02 -2.72 -16.71
C ASP A 527 -2.88 -3.58 -15.77
N HIS A 528 -3.26 -3.05 -14.59
CA HIS A 528 -4.19 -3.65 -13.62
C HIS A 528 -3.58 -4.82 -12.83
N ASP A 529 -2.32 -4.71 -12.42
CA ASP A 529 -1.59 -5.66 -11.59
C ASP A 529 -1.87 -5.44 -10.07
N GLY A 530 -2.09 -4.19 -9.65
CA GLY A 530 -2.25 -3.75 -8.27
C GLY A 530 -1.21 -2.72 -7.78
N LEU A 531 -0.19 -2.40 -8.58
CA LEU A 531 0.86 -1.44 -8.30
C LEU A 531 0.60 -0.13 -9.07
N ALA A 532 -0.01 0.86 -8.41
CA ALA A 532 -0.34 2.13 -9.07
C ALA A 532 0.92 2.85 -9.64
N ASN A 533 0.83 3.46 -10.83
CA ASN A 533 1.95 3.99 -11.65
C ASN A 533 3.01 4.85 -10.97
N ASN A 534 2.68 5.50 -9.85
CA ASN A 534 3.66 6.26 -9.06
C ASN A 534 4.61 5.36 -8.24
N TRP A 535 4.23 4.10 -8.02
CA TRP A 535 5.00 3.04 -7.38
C TRP A 535 5.79 2.23 -8.41
N GLU A 536 5.20 1.87 -9.54
CA GLU A 536 5.91 1.28 -10.68
C GLU A 536 7.14 2.14 -11.06
N ALA A 537 6.91 3.44 -11.29
CA ALA A 537 7.96 4.41 -11.60
C ALA A 537 8.92 4.72 -10.42
N TYR A 538 8.69 4.14 -9.24
CA TYR A 538 9.55 4.23 -8.07
C TYR A 538 10.42 2.97 -7.90
N TYR A 539 9.82 1.78 -7.95
CA TYR A 539 10.53 0.50 -7.89
C TYR A 539 11.33 0.24 -9.18
N GLY A 540 10.86 0.76 -10.32
CA GLY A 540 11.54 0.69 -11.62
C GLY A 540 10.82 -0.18 -12.66
N THR A 541 9.63 -0.66 -12.31
CA THR A 541 8.81 -1.58 -13.09
C THR A 541 8.09 -0.89 -14.26
N ASN A 542 7.34 -1.66 -15.06
CA ASN A 542 6.96 -1.28 -16.41
C ASN A 542 5.45 -1.04 -16.58
N LEU A 543 5.06 0.26 -16.58
CA LEU A 543 3.76 0.94 -16.80
C LEU A 543 2.68 0.36 -17.76
N TYR A 544 2.83 -0.84 -18.30
CA TYR A 544 2.02 -1.50 -19.32
C TYR A 544 2.18 -3.05 -19.35
N ASP A 545 2.80 -3.69 -18.36
CA ASP A 545 3.21 -5.11 -18.32
C ASP A 545 3.27 -5.60 -16.86
N GLN A 546 2.25 -6.36 -16.45
CA GLN A 546 1.88 -6.69 -15.05
C GLN A 546 2.89 -7.55 -14.24
N ASP A 547 4.03 -7.88 -14.84
CA ASP A 547 4.95 -8.99 -14.49
C ASP A 547 6.31 -8.64 -15.13
N SER A 548 7.05 -7.76 -14.45
CA SER A 548 8.09 -6.90 -15.06
C SER A 548 9.42 -7.59 -15.34
N ASP A 549 9.77 -8.65 -14.62
CA ASP A 549 10.90 -9.55 -14.92
C ASP A 549 10.46 -10.85 -15.65
N SER A 550 9.17 -11.19 -15.61
CA SER A 550 8.55 -12.39 -16.19
C SER A 550 8.78 -13.69 -15.42
N ASP A 551 8.95 -13.60 -14.10
CA ASP A 551 8.89 -14.70 -13.13
C ASP A 551 7.48 -15.36 -13.10
N GLY A 552 6.41 -14.56 -13.10
CA GLY A 552 5.02 -15.01 -13.09
C GLY A 552 4.21 -14.72 -11.81
N ILE A 553 4.79 -14.06 -10.81
CA ILE A 553 4.06 -13.22 -9.86
C ILE A 553 3.69 -11.89 -10.58
N LEU A 554 2.94 -11.00 -9.93
CA LEU A 554 2.67 -9.64 -10.42
C LEU A 554 3.43 -8.61 -9.58
N ASP A 555 3.94 -7.53 -10.18
CA ASP A 555 4.71 -6.49 -9.46
C ASP A 555 3.98 -6.00 -8.18
N GLY A 556 2.65 -5.90 -8.26
CA GLY A 556 1.74 -5.52 -7.19
C GLY A 556 1.42 -6.62 -6.19
N GLU A 557 1.55 -7.91 -6.52
CA GLU A 557 1.50 -8.99 -5.52
C GLU A 557 2.85 -9.11 -4.79
N GLU A 558 3.97 -8.97 -5.51
CA GLU A 558 5.32 -8.90 -4.96
C GLU A 558 5.46 -7.83 -3.88
N ILE A 559 5.31 -6.54 -4.24
CA ILE A 559 5.49 -5.42 -3.30
C ILE A 559 4.52 -5.47 -2.11
N HIS A 560 3.29 -5.95 -2.30
CA HIS A 560 2.24 -5.88 -1.29
C HIS A 560 2.05 -7.14 -0.45
N ILE A 561 2.48 -8.32 -0.92
CA ILE A 561 2.28 -9.61 -0.26
C ILE A 561 3.62 -10.23 0.13
N TYR A 562 4.51 -10.42 -0.85
CA TYR A 562 5.71 -11.26 -0.71
C TYR A 562 6.95 -10.48 -0.23
N ARG A 563 7.07 -9.22 -0.64
CA ARG A 563 8.18 -8.27 -0.37
C ARG A 563 9.48 -8.57 -1.11
N THR A 564 9.33 -9.09 -2.31
CA THR A 564 10.38 -9.33 -3.31
C THR A 564 10.73 -8.04 -4.08
N ASP A 565 11.75 -8.07 -4.95
CA ASP A 565 12.07 -6.97 -5.89
C ASP A 565 11.48 -7.27 -7.29
N PRO A 566 10.42 -6.57 -7.72
CA PRO A 566 9.67 -6.83 -8.97
C PRO A 566 10.41 -6.39 -10.25
N THR A 567 11.72 -6.58 -10.26
CA THR A 567 12.61 -6.34 -11.39
C THR A 567 13.72 -7.39 -11.50
N ASN A 568 13.62 -8.49 -10.75
CA ASN A 568 14.69 -9.44 -10.47
C ASN A 568 14.13 -10.80 -9.98
N ASP A 569 14.17 -11.81 -10.85
CA ASP A 569 13.53 -13.14 -10.74
C ASP A 569 14.14 -14.11 -9.69
N ASP A 570 14.87 -13.58 -8.70
CA ASP A 570 15.74 -14.29 -7.73
C ASP A 570 16.17 -13.27 -6.64
N THR A 571 15.26 -12.92 -5.72
CA THR A 571 15.33 -11.70 -4.88
C THR A 571 16.55 -11.63 -3.94
N ASP A 572 16.92 -12.71 -3.27
CA ASP A 572 18.07 -12.75 -2.35
C ASP A 572 19.37 -13.25 -3.02
N GLY A 573 19.26 -14.02 -4.10
CA GLY A 573 20.37 -14.45 -4.94
C GLY A 573 20.88 -15.86 -4.66
N ASP A 574 20.06 -16.73 -4.07
CA ASP A 574 20.40 -18.15 -3.81
C ASP A 574 20.46 -18.99 -5.11
N GLY A 575 19.56 -18.74 -6.06
CA GLY A 575 19.49 -19.42 -7.35
C GLY A 575 18.18 -20.19 -7.64
N LEU A 576 17.24 -20.21 -6.70
CA LEU A 576 15.82 -20.46 -6.93
C LEU A 576 15.18 -19.24 -7.65
N SER A 577 13.85 -19.19 -7.67
CA SER A 577 13.11 -18.01 -8.13
C SER A 577 11.92 -17.79 -7.22
N ASP A 578 11.56 -16.54 -6.98
CA ASP A 578 10.55 -16.15 -6.01
C ASP A 578 9.21 -16.91 -6.24
N SER A 579 8.77 -17.05 -7.50
CA SER A 579 7.61 -17.88 -7.87
C SER A 579 7.79 -19.37 -7.63
N TYR A 580 9.00 -19.91 -7.77
CA TYR A 580 9.29 -21.31 -7.45
C TYR A 580 9.12 -21.52 -5.95
N GLU A 581 9.67 -20.64 -5.13
CA GLU A 581 9.64 -20.75 -3.69
C GLU A 581 8.23 -20.66 -3.13
N ILE A 582 7.54 -19.55 -3.40
CA ILE A 582 6.17 -19.25 -2.97
C ILE A 582 5.19 -20.37 -3.35
N ASN A 583 5.41 -21.06 -4.47
CA ASN A 583 4.48 -22.07 -5.01
C ASN A 583 4.95 -23.53 -4.89
N THR A 584 6.21 -23.79 -4.51
CA THR A 584 6.83 -25.14 -4.60
C THR A 584 7.55 -25.60 -3.33
N SER A 585 8.60 -24.90 -2.86
CA SER A 585 9.33 -25.25 -1.62
C SER A 585 8.67 -24.68 -0.37
N THR A 586 8.03 -23.51 -0.48
CA THR A 586 7.45 -22.72 0.62
C THR A 586 8.45 -22.17 1.63
N THR A 587 9.67 -21.90 1.14
CA THR A 587 10.75 -21.10 1.74
C THR A 587 10.41 -19.59 1.77
N ASP A 588 11.25 -18.74 2.38
CA ASP A 588 11.06 -17.28 2.41
C ASP A 588 11.95 -16.62 1.33
N PRO A 589 11.40 -16.09 0.22
CA PRO A 589 12.16 -15.56 -0.94
C PRO A 589 12.83 -14.20 -0.66
N THR A 590 13.29 -14.01 0.57
CA THR A 590 14.01 -12.83 1.05
C THR A 590 15.14 -13.18 2.03
N ASP A 591 15.39 -14.47 2.32
CA ASP A 591 16.44 -14.99 3.21
C ASP A 591 16.94 -16.35 2.66
N ALA A 592 18.03 -16.32 1.90
CA ALA A 592 18.64 -17.42 1.12
C ALA A 592 19.17 -18.66 1.92
N ASP A 593 18.69 -18.86 3.14
CA ASP A 593 19.11 -19.81 4.18
C ASP A 593 17.93 -19.83 5.17
N THR A 594 16.81 -20.45 4.76
CA THR A 594 15.47 -20.20 5.35
C THR A 594 15.35 -20.57 6.83
N ASP A 595 16.03 -21.62 7.29
CA ASP A 595 16.05 -22.02 8.71
C ASP A 595 17.30 -21.56 9.49
N GLY A 596 18.39 -21.20 8.80
CA GLY A 596 19.60 -20.60 9.37
C GLY A 596 20.73 -21.58 9.70
N ASP A 597 20.67 -22.77 9.12
CA ASP A 597 21.64 -23.87 9.15
C ASP A 597 23.01 -23.49 8.56
N GLY A 598 23.03 -22.77 7.44
CA GLY A 598 24.24 -22.33 6.73
C GLY A 598 24.53 -23.00 5.38
N LEU A 599 23.67 -23.92 4.91
CA LEU A 599 23.45 -24.18 3.49
C LEU A 599 22.56 -23.07 2.87
N THR A 600 22.27 -23.17 1.57
CA THR A 600 21.23 -22.34 0.92
C THR A 600 20.15 -23.23 0.34
N ASP A 601 18.93 -22.72 0.24
CA ASP A 601 17.74 -23.47 -0.18
C ASP A 601 17.92 -24.19 -1.55
N GLU A 602 18.68 -23.65 -2.51
CA GLU A 602 19.10 -24.34 -3.76
C GLU A 602 20.09 -25.48 -3.52
N GLU A 603 21.11 -25.28 -2.67
CA GLU A 603 22.10 -26.32 -2.35
C GLU A 603 21.41 -27.51 -1.68
N GLU A 604 20.46 -27.25 -0.78
CA GLU A 604 19.59 -28.24 -0.16
C GLU A 604 18.67 -28.95 -1.16
N ILE A 605 17.81 -28.21 -1.88
CA ILE A 605 16.79 -28.81 -2.76
C ILE A 605 17.42 -29.53 -3.97
N VAL A 606 18.56 -29.06 -4.47
CA VAL A 606 19.15 -29.47 -5.76
C VAL A 606 20.39 -30.34 -5.60
N THR A 607 21.20 -30.14 -4.56
CA THR A 607 22.50 -30.84 -4.41
C THR A 607 22.44 -31.95 -3.36
N GLU A 608 22.08 -31.65 -2.11
CA GLU A 608 22.17 -32.61 -1.01
C GLU A 608 20.86 -33.40 -0.79
N GLY A 609 19.70 -32.72 -0.85
CA GLY A 609 18.36 -33.32 -0.85
C GLY A 609 17.64 -33.33 0.49
N THR A 610 18.00 -32.40 1.37
CA THR A 610 17.44 -32.07 2.71
C THR A 610 16.08 -31.33 2.59
N ASP A 611 15.49 -30.86 3.70
CA ASP A 611 14.21 -30.10 3.71
C ASP A 611 14.49 -28.71 4.34
N PRO A 612 14.52 -27.60 3.55
CA PRO A 612 15.04 -26.27 3.93
C PRO A 612 14.10 -25.48 4.88
N LEU A 613 13.59 -26.18 5.89
CA LEU A 613 12.57 -25.77 6.85
C LEU A 613 12.74 -26.53 8.21
N GLU A 614 13.76 -27.37 8.36
CA GLU A 614 14.00 -28.26 9.51
C GLU A 614 15.53 -28.45 9.68
N ASP A 615 16.13 -27.67 10.59
CA ASP A 615 17.58 -27.44 10.79
C ASP A 615 18.41 -28.65 11.29
N ASP A 616 17.85 -29.86 11.23
CA ASP A 616 18.35 -31.13 11.80
C ASP A 616 17.43 -32.26 11.28
N CYS A 617 17.71 -32.77 10.07
CA CYS A 617 16.78 -33.64 9.31
C CYS A 617 16.49 -35.01 9.96
N ASP A 618 17.34 -35.50 10.86
CA ASP A 618 17.15 -36.81 11.51
C ASP A 618 17.11 -36.81 13.05
N ALA A 619 17.40 -35.67 13.68
CA ALA A 619 17.31 -35.37 15.12
C ALA A 619 18.43 -35.96 16.01
N ASP A 620 19.66 -36.01 15.50
CA ASP A 620 20.91 -36.26 16.24
C ASP A 620 21.36 -35.03 17.06
N GLY A 621 21.29 -33.83 16.48
CA GLY A 621 21.62 -32.55 17.12
C GLY A 621 22.85 -31.81 16.57
N LEU A 622 23.52 -32.33 15.53
CA LEU A 622 24.16 -31.51 14.48
C LEU A 622 23.09 -30.81 13.62
N THR A 623 23.53 -29.97 12.69
CA THR A 623 22.67 -29.45 11.61
C THR A 623 23.20 -29.96 10.28
N ASP A 624 22.32 -30.11 9.28
CA ASP A 624 22.63 -30.65 7.95
C ASP A 624 23.84 -29.94 7.30
N GLY A 625 24.00 -28.64 7.52
CA GLY A 625 25.11 -27.79 7.11
C GLY A 625 26.37 -27.91 7.98
N GLU A 626 26.26 -28.16 9.29
CA GLU A 626 27.44 -28.57 10.08
C GLU A 626 27.97 -29.93 9.58
N GLU A 627 27.09 -30.88 9.26
CA GLU A 627 27.43 -32.16 8.65
C GLU A 627 28.09 -31.98 7.27
N VAL A 628 27.37 -31.44 6.29
CA VAL A 628 27.83 -31.30 4.90
C VAL A 628 29.09 -30.42 4.77
N LEU A 629 29.22 -29.36 5.57
CA LEU A 629 30.32 -28.40 5.43
C LEU A 629 31.50 -28.65 6.39
N THR A 630 31.29 -29.32 7.53
CA THR A 630 32.33 -29.49 8.58
C THR A 630 32.73 -30.94 8.81
N TYR A 631 31.78 -31.86 9.01
CA TYR A 631 32.06 -33.23 9.47
C TYR A 631 32.12 -34.28 8.33
N LEU A 632 31.40 -34.04 7.23
CA LEU A 632 31.31 -34.89 6.02
C LEU A 632 30.55 -36.22 6.22
N THR A 633 29.57 -36.19 7.11
CA THR A 633 28.57 -37.23 7.44
C THR A 633 27.38 -37.20 6.46
N ASP A 634 26.30 -37.94 6.73
CA ASP A 634 25.12 -38.09 5.86
C ASP A 634 23.84 -37.66 6.61
N PRO A 635 23.25 -36.47 6.35
CA PRO A 635 22.18 -35.82 7.15
C PRO A 635 20.78 -36.48 7.07
N TRP A 636 20.78 -37.78 6.84
CA TRP A 636 19.63 -38.68 6.94
C TRP A 636 19.96 -39.93 7.78
N GLN A 637 21.14 -39.99 8.40
CA GLN A 637 21.69 -41.09 9.18
C GLN A 637 22.60 -40.62 10.35
N ALA A 638 21.99 -40.32 11.51
CA ALA A 638 22.52 -40.15 12.88
C ALA A 638 23.44 -41.27 13.45
N ASP A 639 24.09 -42.05 12.59
CA ASP A 639 24.99 -43.18 12.82
C ASP A 639 25.57 -43.47 11.42
N SER A 640 26.43 -42.57 10.93
CA SER A 640 26.82 -42.47 9.52
C SER A 640 27.53 -43.72 8.98
N ASP A 641 28.27 -44.43 9.84
CA ASP A 641 29.04 -45.60 9.46
C ASP A 641 28.52 -46.95 10.01
N GLY A 642 27.68 -46.93 11.04
CA GLY A 642 27.01 -48.09 11.61
C GLY A 642 27.69 -48.77 12.81
N ASP A 643 28.61 -48.07 13.51
CA ASP A 643 29.13 -48.47 14.83
C ASP A 643 28.02 -48.54 15.90
N GLY A 644 27.22 -47.47 16.00
CA GLY A 644 26.13 -47.32 16.98
C GLY A 644 26.33 -46.29 18.10
N LEU A 645 27.38 -45.47 18.02
CA LEU A 645 27.35 -44.06 18.50
C LEU A 645 26.42 -43.21 17.59
N ASP A 646 26.17 -41.96 17.96
CA ASP A 646 25.63 -40.95 17.04
C ASP A 646 26.70 -39.92 16.66
N ASP A 647 26.61 -39.37 15.43
CA ASP A 647 27.64 -38.53 14.83
C ASP A 647 27.94 -37.30 15.72
N GLN A 648 26.94 -36.78 16.44
CA GLN A 648 27.11 -35.77 17.48
C GLN A 648 27.90 -36.29 18.70
N GLU A 649 27.60 -37.48 19.25
CA GLU A 649 28.36 -38.10 20.35
C GLU A 649 29.83 -38.35 19.99
N GLU A 650 30.18 -38.50 18.71
CA GLU A 650 31.56 -38.68 18.23
C GLU A 650 32.36 -37.37 18.12
N VAL A 651 31.77 -36.32 17.54
CA VAL A 651 32.47 -35.03 17.30
C VAL A 651 32.48 -34.12 18.53
N THR A 652 31.65 -34.40 19.54
CA THR A 652 31.63 -33.74 20.85
C THR A 652 32.16 -34.68 21.93
N LEU A 653 33.05 -34.20 22.82
CA LEU A 653 33.53 -34.97 23.99
C LEU A 653 32.34 -35.39 24.91
N GLY A 654 31.82 -36.59 24.68
CA GLY A 654 30.47 -37.02 25.04
C GLY A 654 30.29 -37.57 26.45
N PHE A 655 29.53 -38.66 26.57
CA PHE A 655 29.32 -39.37 27.84
C PHE A 655 30.48 -40.30 28.23
N ASP A 656 31.24 -40.71 27.24
CA ASP A 656 32.45 -41.51 27.21
C ASP A 656 33.71 -40.68 27.58
N GLY A 657 33.93 -39.55 26.88
CA GLY A 657 35.02 -38.60 27.07
C GLY A 657 36.13 -38.58 26.00
N TYR A 658 35.98 -39.27 24.88
CA TYR A 658 36.88 -39.29 23.73
C TYR A 658 36.36 -38.43 22.56
N LEU A 659 37.03 -38.53 21.40
CA LEU A 659 36.60 -37.98 20.12
C LEU A 659 37.05 -38.97 19.04
N THR A 660 36.15 -39.31 18.14
CA THR A 660 36.33 -40.35 17.12
C THR A 660 36.16 -39.76 15.71
N ASP A 661 36.17 -40.58 14.67
CA ASP A 661 36.00 -40.16 13.27
C ASP A 661 34.70 -40.79 12.74
N PRO A 662 33.57 -40.05 12.64
CA PRO A 662 32.20 -40.56 12.34
C PRO A 662 31.99 -41.04 10.89
N TRP A 663 33.07 -41.55 10.30
CA TRP A 663 33.13 -42.20 9.01
C TRP A 663 34.01 -43.47 9.07
N GLN A 664 34.47 -43.86 10.26
CA GLN A 664 35.37 -44.97 10.55
C GLN A 664 35.09 -45.64 11.92
N ALA A 665 34.12 -46.57 11.95
CA ALA A 665 33.74 -47.54 13.00
C ALA A 665 34.85 -48.48 13.55
N ASP A 666 36.09 -48.02 13.58
CA ASP A 666 37.36 -48.65 13.96
C ASP A 666 38.41 -47.51 13.83
N SER A 667 38.31 -46.47 14.68
CA SER A 667 38.99 -45.17 14.49
C SER A 667 40.51 -45.27 14.37
N ASP A 668 41.13 -46.25 15.03
CA ASP A 668 42.58 -46.45 15.02
C ASP A 668 43.08 -47.62 14.15
N GLY A 669 42.19 -48.57 13.81
CA GLY A 669 42.46 -49.73 12.95
C GLY A 669 42.95 -51.00 13.67
N ASP A 670 42.75 -51.12 14.99
CA ASP A 670 42.98 -52.34 15.79
C ASP A 670 42.01 -53.48 15.41
N GLY A 671 40.73 -53.18 15.16
CA GLY A 671 39.69 -54.13 14.76
C GLY A 671 38.62 -54.45 15.81
N LEU A 672 38.58 -53.72 16.93
CA LEU A 672 37.34 -53.43 17.65
C LEU A 672 36.53 -52.35 16.90
N SER A 673 35.43 -51.87 17.49
CA SER A 673 34.78 -50.63 17.09
C SER A 673 34.69 -49.71 18.30
N ASP A 674 34.58 -48.41 18.04
CA ASP A 674 34.69 -47.35 19.04
C ASP A 674 33.66 -47.53 20.18
N LEU A 675 32.43 -47.98 19.90
CA LEU A 675 31.44 -48.34 20.92
C LEU A 675 31.77 -49.63 21.71
N ASP A 676 32.38 -50.64 21.07
CA ASP A 676 32.86 -51.85 21.76
C ASP A 676 34.01 -51.48 22.70
N GLU A 677 34.93 -50.60 22.28
CA GLU A 677 36.03 -50.05 23.08
C GLU A 677 35.57 -49.21 24.28
N ILE A 678 34.66 -48.27 24.07
CA ILE A 678 33.98 -47.53 25.15
C ILE A 678 33.28 -48.49 26.11
N THR A 679 32.77 -49.63 25.62
CA THR A 679 32.18 -50.70 26.44
C THR A 679 33.23 -51.47 27.25
N PHE A 680 34.45 -51.65 26.73
CA PHE A 680 35.60 -52.23 27.45
C PHE A 680 36.32 -51.23 28.37
N ASN A 681 36.13 -49.92 28.17
CA ASN A 681 36.80 -48.78 28.83
C ASN A 681 38.24 -48.54 28.36
N THR A 682 38.57 -48.92 27.13
CA THR A 682 39.85 -48.63 26.44
C THR A 682 39.88 -47.19 25.89
N ASP A 683 40.90 -46.80 25.11
CA ASP A 683 40.99 -45.49 24.45
C ASP A 683 40.90 -45.69 22.91
N PRO A 684 39.74 -45.42 22.26
CA PRO A 684 39.49 -45.74 20.85
C PRO A 684 40.28 -44.89 19.84
N ASN A 685 41.38 -44.29 20.27
CA ASN A 685 42.38 -43.61 19.45
C ASN A 685 43.77 -44.27 19.59
N ASN A 686 43.87 -45.43 20.27
CA ASN A 686 45.14 -46.00 20.70
C ASN A 686 45.15 -47.55 20.86
N THR A 687 45.69 -48.22 19.83
CA THR A 687 45.73 -49.68 19.58
C THR A 687 46.46 -50.56 20.61
N ASP A 688 46.70 -50.09 21.82
CA ASP A 688 47.59 -50.64 22.87
C ASP A 688 47.37 -49.78 24.13
N THR A 689 46.23 -49.94 24.82
CA THR A 689 45.76 -49.00 25.86
C THR A 689 46.71 -48.84 27.06
N ASP A 690 47.53 -49.84 27.39
CA ASP A 690 48.42 -49.81 28.57
C ASP A 690 49.95 -49.87 28.29
N ASP A 691 50.37 -49.70 27.02
CA ASP A 691 51.77 -49.68 26.52
C ASP A 691 52.51 -51.07 26.55
N ASP A 692 51.76 -52.18 26.58
CA ASP A 692 52.21 -53.58 26.71
C ASP A 692 52.79 -54.21 25.42
N ASN A 693 52.44 -53.71 24.24
CA ASN A 693 52.76 -54.24 22.88
C ASN A 693 51.85 -55.38 22.36
N LEU A 694 50.83 -55.80 23.12
CA LEU A 694 49.61 -56.43 22.60
C LEU A 694 48.61 -55.34 22.19
N SER A 695 47.53 -55.71 21.48
CA SER A 695 46.47 -54.75 21.15
C SER A 695 45.15 -55.22 21.71
N ASP A 696 44.30 -54.27 22.05
CA ASP A 696 43.03 -54.43 22.75
C ASP A 696 42.13 -55.50 22.06
N TYR A 697 42.05 -55.55 20.72
CA TYR A 697 41.40 -56.65 19.99
C TYR A 697 42.04 -58.02 20.24
N ASN A 698 43.38 -58.09 20.21
CA ASN A 698 44.10 -59.34 20.42
C ASN A 698 43.95 -59.80 21.88
N GLU A 699 43.91 -58.89 22.83
CA GLU A 699 43.65 -59.16 24.24
C GLU A 699 42.28 -59.78 24.48
N THR A 700 41.19 -59.22 23.91
CA THR A 700 39.87 -59.88 23.99
C THR A 700 39.87 -61.29 23.36
N THR A 701 40.84 -61.58 22.48
CA THR A 701 41.06 -62.88 21.85
C THR A 701 41.92 -63.84 22.70
N TYR A 702 42.88 -63.34 23.48
CA TYR A 702 43.73 -64.13 24.38
C TYR A 702 43.08 -64.35 25.76
N GLY A 703 42.35 -63.37 26.28
CA GLY A 703 41.61 -63.40 27.54
C GLY A 703 42.25 -62.59 28.68
N THR A 704 43.10 -61.63 28.35
CA THR A 704 43.73 -60.64 29.25
C THR A 704 42.76 -59.49 29.58
N ASP A 705 43.18 -58.52 30.42
CA ASP A 705 42.41 -57.32 30.80
C ASP A 705 43.12 -56.07 30.21
N PRO A 706 42.59 -55.40 29.15
CA PRO A 706 43.25 -54.31 28.39
C PRO A 706 43.58 -52.99 29.12
N LEU A 707 43.80 -53.06 30.43
CA LEU A 707 43.99 -51.96 31.36
C LEU A 707 45.01 -52.32 32.47
N ASP A 708 45.61 -53.51 32.43
CA ASP A 708 46.55 -54.06 33.43
C ASP A 708 47.53 -55.09 32.81
N ALA A 709 48.49 -54.59 32.02
CA ALA A 709 49.65 -55.20 31.31
C ALA A 709 50.46 -56.36 31.94
N ASP A 710 49.99 -56.96 33.03
CA ASP A 710 50.53 -58.10 33.78
C ASP A 710 49.28 -58.77 34.41
N THR A 711 48.41 -59.35 33.57
CA THR A 711 47.00 -59.69 33.90
C THR A 711 46.89 -60.59 35.14
N ASP A 712 47.85 -61.50 35.33
CA ASP A 712 47.87 -62.44 36.46
C ASP A 712 48.78 -62.04 37.63
N GLY A 713 49.68 -61.07 37.43
CA GLY A 713 50.51 -60.44 38.47
C GLY A 713 51.80 -61.17 38.82
N ASP A 714 52.32 -61.97 37.88
CA ASP A 714 53.62 -62.65 37.90
C ASP A 714 54.80 -61.66 37.74
N GLY A 715 54.67 -60.68 36.84
CA GLY A 715 55.70 -59.69 36.53
C GLY A 715 56.46 -59.89 35.22
N ILE A 716 55.92 -60.69 34.29
CA ILE A 716 56.12 -60.54 32.83
C ILE A 716 55.03 -59.58 32.30
N GLU A 717 55.22 -59.01 31.11
CA GLU A 717 54.19 -58.20 30.42
C GLU A 717 53.43 -59.12 29.44
N ASP A 718 52.09 -59.07 29.38
CA ASP A 718 51.23 -60.03 28.65
C ASP A 718 51.62 -60.16 27.15
N GLY A 719 51.99 -59.04 26.54
CA GLY A 719 52.54 -58.92 25.19
C GLY A 719 53.92 -59.54 24.99
N GLU A 720 54.76 -59.64 26.03
CA GLU A 720 55.99 -60.47 25.99
C GLU A 720 55.67 -61.97 26.05
N GLU A 721 54.59 -62.38 26.73
CA GLU A 721 54.22 -63.80 26.91
C GLU A 721 53.66 -64.46 25.64
N VAL A 722 52.79 -63.77 24.89
CA VAL A 722 52.13 -64.34 23.70
C VAL A 722 53.04 -64.45 22.48
N VAL A 723 54.23 -63.81 22.53
CA VAL A 723 55.27 -63.87 21.49
C VAL A 723 56.52 -64.62 21.99
N LEU A 724 57.45 -64.91 21.08
CA LEU A 724 58.72 -65.54 21.47
C LEU A 724 59.66 -64.48 22.09
N GLY A 725 59.66 -64.39 23.42
CA GLY A 725 60.37 -63.40 24.21
C GLY A 725 61.90 -63.36 24.04
N SER A 726 62.53 -62.37 24.68
CA SER A 726 64.00 -62.16 24.63
C SER A 726 64.81 -63.24 25.37
N ASP A 727 64.16 -63.98 26.25
CA ASP A 727 64.60 -65.17 26.98
C ASP A 727 64.57 -66.44 26.10
N GLY A 728 63.53 -66.58 25.25
CA GLY A 728 63.30 -67.67 24.31
C GLY A 728 62.10 -68.57 24.62
N PHE A 729 61.18 -68.17 25.49
CA PHE A 729 59.96 -68.92 25.83
C PHE A 729 58.67 -68.24 25.30
N ILE A 730 57.53 -68.88 25.55
CA ILE A 730 56.16 -68.42 25.30
C ILE A 730 55.33 -69.05 26.44
N THR A 731 54.71 -68.23 27.27
CA THR A 731 54.00 -68.63 28.50
C THR A 731 52.49 -68.42 28.31
N ASN A 732 51.72 -68.08 29.36
CA ASN A 732 50.27 -67.97 29.30
C ASN A 732 49.78 -66.83 30.23
N PRO A 733 49.42 -65.64 29.70
CA PRO A 733 49.17 -64.40 30.47
C PRO A 733 47.83 -64.37 31.22
N THR A 734 47.48 -65.49 31.87
CA THR A 734 46.24 -65.68 32.63
C THR A 734 46.37 -66.71 33.76
N GLU A 735 47.55 -67.34 33.91
CA GLU A 735 47.86 -68.35 34.93
C GLU A 735 49.36 -68.26 35.28
N THR A 736 49.70 -67.69 36.46
CA THR A 736 51.05 -67.32 36.97
C THR A 736 52.10 -68.46 37.10
N ASP A 737 51.90 -69.60 36.46
CA ASP A 737 52.65 -70.87 36.58
C ASP A 737 52.22 -71.72 35.36
N THR A 738 52.88 -71.51 34.21
CA THR A 738 52.43 -72.06 32.91
C THR A 738 52.38 -73.59 32.88
N ASP A 739 53.07 -74.29 33.81
CA ASP A 739 53.28 -75.74 33.74
C ASP A 739 52.83 -76.60 34.95
N ASP A 740 52.21 -75.99 35.98
CA ASP A 740 51.70 -76.62 37.21
C ASP A 740 52.81 -77.16 38.17
N ASP A 741 54.08 -76.70 38.11
CA ASP A 741 55.17 -77.11 39.03
C ASP A 741 55.00 -76.53 40.45
N GLY A 742 54.55 -75.28 40.55
CA GLY A 742 54.35 -74.54 41.81
C GLY A 742 55.33 -73.37 42.03
N ILE A 743 55.84 -72.76 40.95
CA ILE A 743 56.80 -71.64 40.92
C ILE A 743 56.39 -70.70 39.78
N ASP A 744 56.47 -69.40 40.01
CA ASP A 744 56.11 -68.35 39.05
C ASP A 744 57.10 -68.23 37.86
N ASP A 745 56.57 -67.92 36.67
CA ASP A 745 57.29 -67.94 35.39
C ASP A 745 58.38 -66.85 35.35
N ALA A 746 58.10 -65.64 35.88
CA ALA A 746 59.11 -64.62 36.12
C ALA A 746 60.25 -65.12 37.02
N THR A 747 59.96 -65.94 38.03
CA THR A 747 60.99 -66.56 38.90
C THR A 747 61.77 -67.64 38.16
N GLU A 748 61.14 -68.48 37.34
CA GLU A 748 61.80 -69.46 36.46
C GLU A 748 62.81 -68.76 35.52
N ILE A 749 62.34 -67.78 34.75
CA ILE A 749 63.13 -66.98 33.80
C ILE A 749 64.28 -66.25 34.52
N THR A 750 63.99 -65.62 35.67
CA THR A 750 65.00 -64.93 36.50
C THR A 750 66.10 -65.85 37.03
N ASN A 751 65.78 -67.12 37.28
CA ASN A 751 66.77 -68.13 37.72
C ASN A 751 67.44 -68.86 36.54
N GLY A 752 66.89 -68.75 35.32
CA GLY A 752 67.43 -69.34 34.10
C GLY A 752 67.04 -70.80 33.89
N THR A 753 65.82 -71.15 34.28
CA THR A 753 65.16 -72.44 34.06
C THR A 753 64.13 -72.32 32.92
N ASP A 754 63.16 -73.23 32.80
CA ASP A 754 62.28 -73.39 31.60
C ASP A 754 60.81 -73.44 32.06
N PRO A 755 60.06 -72.32 32.03
CA PRO A 755 58.69 -72.21 32.56
C PRO A 755 57.64 -73.03 31.81
N THR A 756 58.05 -73.85 30.83
CA THR A 756 57.15 -74.67 30.00
C THR A 756 57.36 -76.18 30.21
N ASN A 757 58.06 -76.56 31.29
CA ASN A 757 58.60 -77.89 31.53
C ASN A 757 58.73 -78.24 33.04
N PRO A 758 57.74 -78.96 33.64
CA PRO A 758 57.56 -79.11 35.10
C PRO A 758 58.48 -80.17 35.73
N ASN A 759 59.78 -80.02 35.43
CA ASN A 759 60.85 -80.97 35.66
C ASN A 759 62.23 -80.29 35.83
N ASP A 760 62.37 -78.97 35.65
CA ASP A 760 63.65 -78.23 35.80
C ASP A 760 63.68 -77.09 36.87
N PRO A 761 62.87 -77.10 37.95
CA PRO A 761 62.64 -75.92 38.79
C PRO A 761 63.87 -75.37 39.56
N PRO A 762 63.91 -74.05 39.89
CA PRO A 762 65.03 -73.36 40.53
C PRO A 762 65.56 -73.97 41.84
N THR A 763 66.89 -74.14 41.92
CA THR A 763 67.54 -74.59 43.17
C THR A 763 67.93 -73.42 44.09
N GLU A 764 67.14 -73.19 45.14
CA GLU A 764 67.37 -72.18 46.20
C GLU A 764 68.85 -71.94 46.59
N THR A 765 69.35 -70.69 46.49
CA THR A 765 69.91 -69.89 47.63
C THR A 765 70.56 -68.56 47.21
N SER A 766 70.46 -67.56 48.09
CA SER A 766 71.04 -66.20 47.96
C SER A 766 72.37 -66.03 48.78
N PRO A 767 73.02 -64.84 48.85
CA PRO A 767 73.42 -63.88 47.79
C PRO A 767 74.92 -63.43 47.90
N LEU A 768 75.58 -62.90 46.84
CA LEU A 768 76.77 -62.02 47.01
C LEU A 768 77.28 -61.22 45.75
N PHE A 769 77.42 -59.89 45.90
CA PHE A 769 78.42 -58.97 45.29
C PHE A 769 79.07 -59.25 43.89
N GLY A 770 78.85 -58.34 42.92
CA GLY A 770 79.67 -58.23 41.70
C GLY A 770 79.62 -56.82 41.05
N SER A 771 80.70 -56.05 41.06
CA SER A 771 80.70 -54.63 40.66
C SER A 771 81.48 -54.33 39.36
N LEU A 772 80.92 -53.39 38.56
CA LEU A 772 81.60 -52.33 37.77
C LEU A 772 81.72 -52.48 36.23
N ILE A 773 81.51 -51.33 35.52
CA ILE A 773 81.71 -51.06 34.06
C ILE A 773 80.64 -51.72 33.15
N GLY A 774 79.98 -51.12 32.16
CA GLY A 774 80.07 -49.85 31.37
C GLY A 774 79.53 -50.17 29.95
N MET A 775 79.13 -49.30 29.01
CA MET A 775 79.34 -47.87 28.73
C MET A 775 78.22 -47.30 27.81
N ILE A 776 77.86 -46.02 28.00
CA ILE A 776 77.66 -44.95 26.97
C ILE A 776 76.90 -45.29 25.66
N THR A 777 75.68 -44.76 25.51
CA THR A 777 75.13 -44.08 24.29
C THR A 777 73.91 -43.20 24.68
N PHE A 778 73.25 -42.47 23.77
CA PHE A 778 73.69 -41.14 23.28
C PHE A 778 72.51 -40.30 22.70
N VAL A 779 72.47 -38.98 22.95
CA VAL A 779 71.57 -37.96 22.27
C VAL A 779 70.08 -38.06 22.70
N SER A 780 69.25 -37.01 22.86
CA SER A 780 69.44 -35.54 22.93
C SER A 780 68.54 -34.93 24.03
N LEU A 781 68.95 -33.81 24.64
CA LEU A 781 68.14 -33.11 25.64
C LEU A 781 67.30 -31.97 25.02
N SER A 782 66.01 -31.94 25.34
CA SER A 782 65.05 -30.91 24.96
C SER A 782 65.39 -29.51 25.49
N PHE A 783 64.94 -28.45 24.82
CA PHE A 783 65.04 -27.07 25.29
C PHE A 783 63.65 -26.43 25.42
N ALA A 784 63.22 -26.24 26.67
CA ALA A 784 61.98 -25.54 27.02
C ALA A 784 62.27 -24.20 27.73
N VAL A 785 61.23 -23.60 28.33
CA VAL A 785 61.27 -22.39 29.20
C VAL A 785 61.35 -21.04 28.47
N ILE A 786 60.21 -20.70 27.85
CA ILE A 786 59.36 -19.53 28.20
C ILE A 786 59.96 -18.53 29.22
N ILE A 787 59.88 -17.23 28.93
CA ILE A 787 59.48 -16.20 29.92
C ILE A 787 58.99 -14.91 29.22
N LEU A 788 57.89 -14.33 29.72
CA LEU A 788 57.27 -13.10 29.23
C LEU A 788 58.18 -11.86 29.47
N VAL A 789 57.91 -10.73 28.78
CA VAL A 789 57.45 -9.47 29.43
C VAL A 789 57.29 -8.26 28.45
N LYS A 790 56.06 -7.73 28.38
CA LYS A 790 55.64 -6.33 28.16
C LYS A 790 56.03 -5.53 26.87
N ARG A 791 55.01 -5.35 26.01
CA ARG A 791 54.24 -4.08 25.87
C ARG A 791 54.97 -2.80 25.41
N LYS A 792 54.88 -2.45 24.10
CA LYS A 792 54.20 -1.21 23.61
C LYS A 792 54.21 -0.97 22.09
N ARG A 793 53.02 -0.73 21.54
CA ARG A 793 52.59 0.31 20.56
C ARG A 793 53.46 0.66 19.33
N LYS A 794 52.71 0.82 18.23
CA LYS A 794 52.90 1.67 17.04
C LYS A 794 53.86 1.17 15.96
N ASN A 795 53.60 1.48 14.68
CA ASN A 795 52.37 2.13 14.14
C ASN A 795 51.40 1.07 13.64
#